data_AF-A0A835YEF5-F1
#
_entry.id   AF-A0A835YEF5-F1
#
_cell.length_a   1.000
_cell.length_b   1.000
_cell.length_c   1.000
_cell.angle_alpha   90.00
_cell.angle_beta   90.00
_cell.angle_gamma   90.00
#
_symmetry.space_group_name_H-M   'P 1'
#
loop_
_entity.id
_entity.type
_entity.pdbx_description
1 polymer ?
#
loop_
_entity_poly.entity_id
_entity_poly.type
_entity_poly.pdbx_seq_one_letter_code
_entity_poly.pdbx_strand_id
1 'polypeptide(L)'
;MDDTKVASLKAAVRQQLQQAGVHSVLHNLLLEYQQTGEVVTPEDALDVLKGRGVIDQLVRTVRPPQPAVESLTQISNVGPLKPSELPSGRSFLHVKVLGGRAFTDYLARLASAEEKLQLSMELFGQRFTTLPVPAGGEPPFVGEAFFELPPPPGGGSADPLHLLALRQGLHLVVMQTTPMAGAAPALGTALARQMSVRRMVCAVGCCEWRTALLRKGKVVVSVALGEGPGAHSAMPASTAPAGVLTLQLELRPGFSRPLDEALLKSQQRLEHSRDADVMAAFVAHAKAWWGEYVAQNLAFKARPIKVLATGEDGSQYPVCCFVRPLQLGRGLANAREAARFVSLLARREDLQVLPPGGQSEAGECWCLLHTILASGSAVKEEAAVLLCNMLLGFGLDAWVVVGRLLDGAGHTWVLTRGPLAAPTFWEPATGVRYAVTDVDTWPYSSVGCVFNQHRLYANSQCDDSAFGTSYVLEDATLWRELPMPRDELPALPWSSILLCRSPIPNPLEMEAHLESYLRGAAATHRKQVLGVDGATVWDEGLAALLMPALQAYEHEAVHCEVAPGNDEFQQAVKRAVPLGWVFKAMPQHHPHVCEDLLRKALLEEDQMLDILGTTSPTAAFALRLKLFAYPEGLCSVWLMLAVKYSAVAPS
;
A
#
# COMPACT_ATOMS: atom_id res chain seq x y z
N MET A 1 23.33 22.12 -15.02
CA MET A 1 23.26 22.87 -13.73
C MET A 1 24.67 23.33 -13.44
N ASP A 2 24.93 24.64 -13.37
CA ASP A 2 26.30 25.21 -13.37
C ASP A 2 27.20 24.62 -12.27
N ASP A 3 28.38 24.14 -12.65
CA ASP A 3 29.41 23.58 -11.76
C ASP A 3 29.76 24.49 -10.57
N THR A 4 29.55 25.80 -10.72
CA THR A 4 29.76 26.81 -9.69
C THR A 4 28.78 26.67 -8.52
N LYS A 5 27.53 26.30 -8.78
CA LYS A 5 26.52 26.06 -7.71
C LYS A 5 26.81 24.78 -6.96
N VAL A 6 27.24 23.72 -7.65
CA VAL A 6 27.63 22.43 -7.04
C VAL A 6 28.88 22.60 -6.17
N ALA A 7 29.87 23.38 -6.61
CA ALA A 7 31.07 23.68 -5.83
C ALA A 7 30.75 24.51 -4.58
N SER A 8 29.88 25.51 -4.70
CA SER A 8 29.40 26.31 -3.57
C SER A 8 28.64 25.46 -2.54
N LEU A 9 27.76 24.56 -3.00
CA LEU A 9 27.04 23.62 -2.13
C LEU A 9 28.00 22.68 -1.40
N LYS A 10 29.00 22.12 -2.11
CA LYS A 10 30.03 21.25 -1.50
C LYS A 10 30.86 21.97 -0.44
N ALA A 11 31.20 23.24 -0.67
CA ALA A 11 31.93 24.05 0.32
C ALA A 11 31.08 24.34 1.56
N ALA A 12 29.80 24.69 1.38
CA ALA A 12 28.87 24.94 2.47
C ALA A 12 28.60 23.67 3.31
N VAL A 13 28.43 22.51 2.64
CA VAL A 13 28.27 21.21 3.31
C VAL A 13 29.52 20.86 4.12
N ARG A 14 30.73 21.03 3.57
CA ARG A 14 31.99 20.79 4.31
C ARG A 14 32.11 21.68 5.54
N GLN A 15 31.78 22.97 5.43
CA GLN A 15 31.83 23.90 6.55
C GLN A 15 30.81 23.52 7.64
N GLN A 16 29.60 23.08 7.26
CA GLN A 16 28.58 22.63 8.22
C GLN A 16 28.96 21.30 8.90
N LEU A 17 29.52 20.33 8.17
CA LEU A 17 30.02 19.08 8.74
C LEU A 17 31.14 19.33 9.76
N GLN A 18 31.97 20.34 9.51
CA GLN A 18 33.04 20.76 10.42
C GLN A 18 32.48 21.43 11.68
N GLN A 19 31.46 22.29 11.55
CA GLN A 19 30.78 22.94 12.68
C GLN A 19 29.97 21.96 13.54
N ALA A 20 29.41 20.92 12.93
CA ALA A 20 28.65 19.88 13.61
C ALA A 20 29.54 18.80 14.28
N GLY A 21 30.88 18.93 14.22
CA GLY A 21 31.79 18.01 14.90
C GLY A 21 31.84 16.59 14.31
N VAL A 22 31.33 16.39 13.10
CA VAL A 22 31.23 15.06 12.46
C VAL A 22 32.62 14.45 12.25
N HIS A 23 33.62 15.30 11.96
CA HIS A 23 35.01 14.87 11.80
C HIS A 23 35.62 14.29 13.08
N SER A 24 35.28 14.80 14.26
CA SER A 24 35.80 14.22 15.51
C SER A 24 35.11 12.91 15.86
N VAL A 25 33.81 12.77 15.53
CA VAL A 25 33.08 11.50 15.68
C VAL A 25 33.65 10.43 14.75
N LEU A 26 33.84 10.73 13.47
CA LEU A 26 34.49 9.83 12.51
C LEU A 26 35.93 9.49 12.90
N HIS A 27 36.68 10.46 13.45
CA HIS A 27 38.05 10.22 13.91
C HIS A 27 38.09 9.29 15.14
N ASN A 28 37.20 9.48 16.11
CA ASN A 28 37.09 8.58 17.27
C ASN A 28 36.64 7.17 16.86
N LEU A 29 35.76 7.07 15.87
CA LEU A 29 35.30 5.79 15.31
C LEU A 29 36.45 5.06 14.61
N LEU A 30 37.25 5.75 13.79
CA LEU A 30 38.46 5.19 13.18
C LEU A 30 39.49 4.74 14.23
N LEU A 31 39.59 5.45 15.35
CA LEU A 31 40.46 5.08 16.47
C LEU A 31 39.95 3.86 17.25
N GLU A 32 38.63 3.75 17.49
CA GLU A 32 37.99 2.57 18.11
C GLU A 32 38.21 1.32 17.26
N TYR A 33 38.08 1.42 15.93
CA TYR A 33 38.23 0.28 15.02
C TYR A 33 39.69 -0.08 14.68
N GLN A 34 40.62 0.88 14.77
CA GLN A 34 42.06 0.57 14.73
C GLN A 34 42.51 -0.32 15.90
N GLN A 35 41.77 -0.33 17.01
CA GLN A 35 42.06 -1.20 18.16
C GLN A 35 41.50 -2.61 17.98
N THR A 36 40.43 -2.78 17.20
CA THR A 36 39.79 -4.08 16.93
C THR A 36 40.31 -4.78 15.66
N GLY A 37 40.98 -4.05 14.76
CA GLY A 37 41.61 -4.61 13.56
C GLY A 37 40.67 -4.84 12.38
N GLU A 38 39.43 -4.35 12.46
CA GLU A 38 38.42 -4.47 11.40
C GLU A 38 38.49 -3.32 10.40
N VAL A 39 38.22 -3.62 9.11
CA VAL A 39 38.21 -2.63 8.02
C VAL A 39 36.85 -1.95 7.97
N VAL A 40 36.80 -0.66 8.29
CA VAL A 40 35.57 0.14 8.29
C VAL A 40 35.15 0.47 6.86
N THR A 41 33.94 0.10 6.47
CA THR A 41 33.33 0.56 5.21
C THR A 41 32.63 1.91 5.40
N PRO A 42 32.40 2.70 4.34
CA PRO A 42 31.63 3.93 4.41
C PRO A 42 30.20 3.74 4.95
N GLU A 43 29.62 2.55 4.78
CA GLU A 43 28.29 2.18 5.25
C GLU A 43 28.27 2.00 6.78
N ASP A 44 29.24 1.28 7.34
CA ASP A 44 29.40 1.10 8.80
C ASP A 44 29.55 2.44 9.53
N ALA A 45 30.35 3.35 8.95
CA ALA A 45 30.54 4.69 9.50
C ALA A 45 29.23 5.50 9.51
N LEU A 46 28.40 5.34 8.48
CA LEU A 46 27.13 6.05 8.36
C LEU A 46 26.06 5.49 9.32
N ASP A 47 26.04 4.17 9.54
CA ASP A 47 25.16 3.53 10.52
C ASP A 47 25.50 3.92 11.96
N VAL A 48 26.78 4.04 12.30
CA VAL A 48 27.19 4.55 13.60
C VAL A 48 26.85 6.03 13.76
N LEU A 49 26.96 6.84 12.69
CA LEU A 49 26.55 8.25 12.72
C LEU A 49 25.03 8.41 12.88
N LYS A 50 24.22 7.49 12.32
CA LYS A 50 22.78 7.39 12.57
C LYS A 50 22.48 6.96 14.00
N GLY A 51 23.08 5.87 14.48
CA GLY A 51 22.89 5.35 15.84
C GLY A 51 23.30 6.36 16.92
N ARG A 52 24.26 7.24 16.64
CA ARG A 52 24.67 8.35 17.51
C ARG A 52 23.85 9.64 17.30
N GLY A 53 22.87 9.65 16.40
CA GLY A 53 21.98 10.79 16.13
C GLY A 53 22.67 12.01 15.49
N VAL A 54 23.86 11.83 14.91
CA VAL A 54 24.65 12.92 14.31
C VAL A 54 24.01 13.41 13.02
N ILE A 55 23.46 12.49 12.22
CA ILE A 55 22.71 12.83 11.00
C ILE A 55 21.46 13.65 11.35
N ASP A 56 20.73 13.26 12.40
CA ASP A 56 19.56 14.02 12.87
C ASP A 56 19.94 15.43 13.37
N GLN A 57 21.09 15.58 14.03
CA GLN A 57 21.60 16.89 14.44
C GLN A 57 21.95 17.79 13.24
N LEU A 58 22.58 17.22 12.20
CA LEU A 58 22.90 17.92 10.95
C LEU A 58 21.63 18.35 10.19
N VAL A 59 20.64 17.47 10.10
CA VAL A 59 19.35 17.78 9.44
C VAL A 59 18.60 18.89 10.19
N ARG A 60 18.71 18.93 11.53
CA ARG A 60 18.14 20.00 12.37
C ARG A 60 18.83 21.36 12.22
N THR A 61 20.13 21.40 11.86
CA THR A 61 20.87 22.66 11.64
C THR A 61 20.64 23.26 10.25
N VAL A 62 20.08 22.50 9.30
CA VAL A 62 19.61 23.04 8.01
C VAL A 62 18.34 23.88 8.25
N ARG A 63 18.55 25.18 8.51
CA ARG A 63 17.47 26.17 8.60
C ARG A 63 16.93 26.51 7.20
N PRO A 64 15.61 26.66 7.04
CA PRO A 64 15.05 27.19 5.80
C PRO A 64 15.53 28.64 5.57
N PRO A 65 15.71 29.08 4.31
CA PRO A 65 15.92 30.48 4.01
C PRO A 65 14.72 31.31 4.50
N GLN A 66 14.98 32.36 5.30
CA GLN A 66 13.98 33.23 5.92
C GLN A 66 12.89 33.81 4.99
N PRO A 67 13.13 34.14 3.70
CA PRO A 67 12.07 34.71 2.86
C PRO A 67 10.98 33.70 2.42
N ALA A 68 11.11 32.39 2.70
CA ALA A 68 10.08 31.40 2.42
C ALA A 68 9.02 31.25 3.53
N VAL A 69 9.26 31.87 4.70
CA VAL A 69 8.41 31.70 5.91
C VAL A 69 7.31 32.77 6.01
N GLU A 70 7.40 33.87 5.27
CA GLU A 70 6.52 35.05 5.45
C GLU A 70 5.42 35.21 4.38
N SER A 71 5.38 34.40 3.33
CA SER A 71 4.48 34.58 2.17
C SER A 71 3.65 33.33 1.82
N LEU A 72 3.04 32.68 2.81
CA LEU A 72 2.10 31.57 2.61
C LEU A 72 0.81 31.71 3.43
N THR A 73 0.00 32.70 3.04
CA THR A 73 -1.42 32.80 3.42
C THR A 73 -2.30 32.69 2.17
N GLN A 74 -2.41 31.49 1.61
CA GLN A 74 -3.55 31.14 0.76
C GLN A 74 -4.00 29.70 1.05
N ILE A 75 -5.32 29.55 1.02
CA ILE A 75 -6.12 28.45 1.56
C ILE A 75 -5.76 27.11 0.89
N SER A 76 -5.48 26.09 1.70
CA SER A 76 -5.44 24.68 1.27
C SER A 76 -5.84 23.81 2.46
N ASN A 77 -7.12 23.41 2.50
CA ASN A 77 -7.59 22.43 3.47
C ASN A 77 -7.12 21.05 3.01
N VAL A 78 -6.15 20.46 3.73
CA VAL A 78 -5.94 19.02 3.69
C VAL A 78 -6.70 18.48 4.90
N GLY A 79 -8.02 18.39 4.76
CA GLY A 79 -8.91 17.94 5.83
C GLY A 79 -10.28 18.64 5.82
N PRO A 80 -11.31 18.04 6.45
CA PRO A 80 -12.66 18.56 6.42
C PRO A 80 -12.86 19.80 7.30
N LEU A 81 -11.96 20.05 8.25
CA LEU A 81 -12.15 21.04 9.32
C LEU A 81 -11.30 22.29 9.09
N LYS A 82 -11.94 23.46 9.15
CA LYS A 82 -11.25 24.74 9.31
C LYS A 82 -10.87 24.96 10.77
N PRO A 83 -9.86 25.81 11.06
CA PRO A 83 -9.52 26.20 12.43
C PRO A 83 -10.70 26.65 13.30
N SER A 84 -11.70 27.30 12.70
CA SER A 84 -12.91 27.82 13.36
C SER A 84 -13.95 26.75 13.67
N GLU A 85 -13.81 25.54 13.12
CA GLU A 85 -14.78 24.44 13.22
C GLU A 85 -14.31 23.36 14.20
N LEU A 86 -13.18 23.57 14.90
CA LEU A 86 -12.64 22.60 15.85
C LEU A 86 -13.55 22.50 17.09
N PRO A 87 -14.00 21.29 17.46
CA PRO A 87 -14.79 21.06 18.67
C PRO A 87 -14.11 21.58 19.93
N SER A 88 -14.86 22.24 20.80
CA SER A 88 -14.38 22.65 22.12
C SER A 88 -14.11 21.45 23.02
N GLY A 89 -13.09 21.54 23.88
CA GLY A 89 -12.75 20.50 24.86
C GLY A 89 -11.92 19.33 24.32
N ARG A 90 -11.48 19.38 23.06
CA ARG A 90 -10.57 18.40 22.46
C ARG A 90 -9.20 19.00 22.16
N SER A 91 -8.19 18.14 22.06
CA SER A 91 -6.81 18.52 21.72
C SER A 91 -6.49 18.11 20.29
N PHE A 92 -5.92 19.02 19.52
CA PHE A 92 -5.55 18.82 18.14
C PHE A 92 -4.08 19.19 17.90
N LEU A 93 -3.41 18.39 17.07
CA LEU A 93 -2.16 18.76 16.44
C LEU A 93 -2.45 19.37 15.07
N HIS A 94 -2.18 20.66 14.93
CA HIS A 94 -2.19 21.36 13.65
C HIS A 94 -0.82 21.16 12.96
N VAL A 95 -0.84 20.57 11.77
CA VAL A 95 0.34 20.31 10.95
C VAL A 95 0.21 21.11 9.65
N LYS A 96 1.14 22.04 9.42
CA LYS A 96 1.27 22.78 8.17
C LYS A 96 2.53 22.34 7.44
N VAL A 97 2.37 21.94 6.18
CA VAL A 97 3.48 21.57 5.31
C VAL A 97 4.07 22.85 4.69
N LEU A 98 5.36 23.10 4.93
CA LEU A 98 6.07 24.28 4.42
C LEU A 98 6.82 24.01 3.10
N GLY A 99 7.07 22.74 2.78
CA GLY A 99 7.69 22.33 1.51
C GLY A 99 8.61 21.12 1.66
N GLY A 100 9.01 20.55 0.53
CA GLY A 100 10.01 19.48 0.44
C GLY A 100 11.29 19.98 -0.22
N ARG A 101 12.44 19.38 0.15
CA ARG A 101 13.75 19.68 -0.43
C ARG A 101 14.65 18.46 -0.48
N ALA A 102 15.70 18.56 -1.28
CA ALA A 102 16.74 17.57 -1.43
C ALA A 102 16.23 16.16 -1.81
N PHE A 103 15.19 16.07 -2.65
CA PHE A 103 14.73 14.78 -3.15
C PHE A 103 15.75 14.20 -4.13
N THR A 104 16.52 13.20 -3.68
CA THR A 104 17.76 12.73 -4.32
C THR A 104 17.54 12.19 -5.72
N ASP A 105 16.46 11.44 -5.93
CA ASP A 105 16.08 10.87 -7.23
C ASP A 105 15.94 11.98 -8.30
N TYR A 106 15.37 13.11 -7.91
CA TYR A 106 15.13 14.26 -8.79
C TYR A 106 16.28 15.27 -8.83
N LEU A 107 17.32 15.06 -8.02
CA LEU A 107 18.60 15.74 -8.18
C LEU A 107 19.48 15.01 -9.20
N ALA A 108 19.39 13.68 -9.23
CA ALA A 108 20.11 12.83 -10.18
C ALA A 108 19.45 12.80 -11.57
N ARG A 109 18.10 12.92 -11.63
CA ARG A 109 17.31 12.85 -12.86
C ARG A 109 16.35 14.04 -12.97
N LEU A 110 16.11 14.51 -14.20
CA LEU A 110 15.00 15.42 -14.49
C LEU A 110 13.66 14.66 -14.49
N ALA A 111 12.72 15.10 -13.66
CA ALA A 111 11.35 14.60 -13.68
C ALA A 111 10.70 14.86 -15.04
N SER A 112 9.87 13.92 -15.51
CA SER A 112 8.99 14.22 -16.64
C SER A 112 7.88 15.18 -16.22
N ALA A 113 7.30 15.91 -17.18
CA ALA A 113 6.26 16.91 -16.90
C ALA A 113 4.97 16.30 -16.29
N GLU A 114 4.75 15.00 -16.50
CA GLU A 114 3.56 14.28 -16.02
C GLU A 114 3.76 13.66 -14.63
N GLU A 115 5.00 13.55 -14.17
CA GLU A 115 5.32 13.05 -12.84
C GLU A 115 4.96 14.09 -11.77
N LYS A 116 4.16 13.65 -10.81
CA LYS A 116 3.77 14.47 -9.67
C LYS A 116 4.08 13.75 -8.37
N LEU A 117 4.44 14.50 -7.34
CA LEU A 117 4.59 14.01 -5.99
C LEU A 117 3.39 14.38 -5.14
N GLN A 118 3.01 13.49 -4.23
CA GLN A 118 1.91 13.67 -3.31
C GLN A 118 2.32 13.21 -1.91
N LEU A 119 2.02 13.99 -0.87
CA LEU A 119 2.33 13.63 0.51
C LEU A 119 1.07 13.13 1.21
N SER A 120 1.14 11.93 1.79
CA SER A 120 0.15 11.39 2.72
C SER A 120 0.70 11.38 4.15
N MET A 121 -0.13 11.74 5.11
CA MET A 121 0.22 11.86 6.52
C MET A 121 -0.78 11.07 7.37
N GLU A 122 -0.29 10.33 8.36
CA GLU A 122 -1.13 9.56 9.29
C GLU A 122 -0.69 9.76 10.74
N LEU A 123 -1.67 9.95 11.62
CA LEU A 123 -1.48 9.96 13.07
C LEU A 123 -2.78 9.54 13.77
N PHE A 124 -2.70 8.57 14.68
CA PHE A 124 -3.82 8.02 15.44
C PHE A 124 -5.02 7.57 14.58
N GLY A 125 -4.75 6.97 13.42
CA GLY A 125 -5.77 6.46 12.50
C GLY A 125 -6.40 7.51 11.59
N GLN A 126 -6.05 8.79 11.75
CA GLN A 126 -6.49 9.87 10.88
C GLN A 126 -5.49 10.06 9.73
N ARG A 127 -5.99 10.19 8.50
CA ARG A 127 -5.17 10.34 7.30
C ARG A 127 -5.50 11.61 6.53
N PHE A 128 -4.46 12.23 6.01
CA PHE A 128 -4.52 13.48 5.26
C PHE A 128 -3.55 13.43 4.08
N THR A 129 -4.05 13.71 2.88
CA THR A 129 -3.24 13.64 1.66
C THR A 129 -3.27 14.96 0.92
N THR A 130 -2.10 15.55 0.66
CA THR A 130 -1.98 16.82 -0.07
C THR A 130 -2.46 16.69 -1.51
N LEU A 131 -2.65 17.82 -2.20
CA LEU A 131 -2.78 17.79 -3.66
C LEU A 131 -1.46 17.33 -4.31
N PRO A 132 -1.51 16.69 -5.49
CA PRO A 132 -0.31 16.36 -6.26
C PRO A 132 0.39 17.64 -6.75
N VAL A 133 1.72 17.70 -6.58
CA VAL A 133 2.58 18.80 -7.02
C VAL A 133 3.60 18.31 -8.05
N PRO A 134 4.16 19.16 -8.93
CA PRO A 134 5.19 18.74 -9.88
C PRO A 134 6.38 18.06 -9.17
N ALA A 135 6.84 16.94 -9.72
CA ALA A 135 8.01 16.25 -9.17
C ALA A 135 9.31 17.03 -9.43
N GLY A 136 10.23 17.00 -8.47
CA GLY A 136 11.48 17.76 -8.53
C GLY A 136 12.29 17.64 -7.24
N GLY A 137 13.51 18.19 -7.22
CA GLY A 137 14.38 18.16 -6.04
C GLY A 137 13.84 19.00 -4.87
N GLU A 138 13.00 20.01 -5.14
CA GLU A 138 12.34 20.86 -4.15
C GLU A 138 10.83 20.93 -4.44
N PRO A 139 10.08 19.86 -4.16
CA PRO A 139 8.66 19.81 -4.47
C PRO A 139 7.87 20.79 -3.57
N PRO A 140 7.01 21.64 -4.16
CA PRO A 140 6.30 22.69 -3.44
C PRO A 140 5.05 22.15 -2.75
N PHE A 141 5.20 21.18 -1.83
CA PHE A 141 4.08 20.66 -1.06
C PHE A 141 3.40 21.78 -0.25
N VAL A 142 2.07 21.88 -0.36
CA VAL A 142 1.26 22.83 0.41
C VAL A 142 0.07 22.08 1.00
N GLY A 143 -0.13 22.21 2.30
CA GLY A 143 -1.28 21.64 2.98
C GLY A 143 -1.30 21.91 4.48
N GLU A 144 -2.51 21.97 5.04
CA GLU A 144 -2.75 22.08 6.49
C GLU A 144 -3.69 20.94 6.92
N ALA A 145 -3.32 20.23 7.98
CA ALA A 145 -4.07 19.11 8.55
C ALA A 145 -4.25 19.27 10.06
N PHE A 146 -5.39 18.81 10.58
CA PHE A 146 -5.71 18.81 12.01
C PHE A 146 -5.93 17.39 12.49
N PHE A 147 -5.02 16.88 13.32
CA PHE A 147 -5.13 15.56 13.91
C PHE A 147 -5.69 15.66 15.32
N GLU A 148 -6.83 15.05 15.60
CA GLU A 148 -7.35 14.89 16.96
C GLU A 148 -6.40 13.98 17.75
N LEU A 149 -5.99 14.43 18.94
CA LEU A 149 -5.12 13.67 19.83
C LEU A 149 -5.96 12.84 20.81
N PRO A 150 -5.58 11.57 21.08
CA PRO A 150 -6.30 10.72 22.01
C PRO A 150 -6.49 11.38 23.38
N PRO A 151 -7.73 11.43 23.92
CA PRO A 151 -7.97 11.96 25.25
C PRO A 151 -7.38 11.05 26.35
N PRO A 152 -7.19 11.57 27.57
CA PRO A 152 -6.72 10.77 28.69
C PRO A 152 -7.77 9.72 29.12
N PRO A 153 -7.34 8.60 29.72
CA PRO A 153 -8.26 7.63 30.29
C PRO A 153 -9.12 8.30 31.38
N GLY A 154 -10.44 8.27 31.21
CA GLY A 154 -11.40 8.98 32.07
C GLY A 154 -12.02 10.25 31.46
N GLY A 155 -11.55 10.67 30.27
CA GLY A 155 -12.08 11.84 29.56
C GLY A 155 -11.56 13.18 30.10
N GLY A 156 -11.63 14.23 29.28
CA GLY A 156 -11.18 15.59 29.63
C GLY A 156 -10.12 16.14 28.68
N SER A 157 -9.63 17.34 29.00
CA SER A 157 -8.53 17.97 28.25
C SER A 157 -7.24 17.19 28.44
N ALA A 158 -6.50 16.92 27.35
CA ALA A 158 -5.24 16.19 27.44
C ALA A 158 -4.18 16.98 28.22
N ASP A 159 -3.60 16.38 29.27
CA ASP A 159 -2.42 16.90 29.97
C ASP A 159 -1.16 16.69 29.10
N PRO A 160 -0.20 17.63 29.08
CA PRO A 160 1.10 17.43 28.44
C PRO A 160 1.80 16.09 28.76
N LEU A 161 1.71 15.56 29.98
CA LEU A 161 2.29 14.27 30.36
C LEU A 161 1.59 13.07 29.71
N HIS A 162 0.27 13.14 29.59
CA HIS A 162 -0.50 12.13 28.85
C HIS A 162 -0.09 12.11 27.38
N LEU A 163 0.01 13.29 26.75
CA LEU A 163 0.45 13.40 25.36
C LEU A 163 1.90 12.95 25.16
N LEU A 164 2.78 13.17 26.13
CA LEU A 164 4.16 12.69 26.09
C LEU A 164 4.23 11.16 26.03
N ALA A 165 3.32 10.46 26.73
CA ALA A 165 3.23 9.01 26.75
C ALA A 165 2.72 8.40 25.44
N LEU A 166 2.15 9.20 24.53
CA LEU A 166 1.72 8.75 23.22
C LEU A 166 2.94 8.52 22.32
N ARG A 167 3.25 7.27 22.05
CA ARG A 167 4.47 6.85 21.31
C ARG A 167 4.35 6.98 19.79
N GLN A 168 3.14 7.07 19.25
CA GLN A 168 2.94 7.06 17.81
C GLN A 168 3.47 8.36 17.20
N GLY A 169 4.42 8.24 16.27
CA GLY A 169 4.90 9.36 15.48
C GLY A 169 3.97 9.68 14.31
N LEU A 170 4.10 10.89 13.77
CA LEU A 170 3.35 11.32 12.58
C LEU A 170 4.01 10.67 11.36
N HIS A 171 3.36 9.65 10.79
CA HIS A 171 3.88 8.90 9.67
C HIS A 171 3.66 9.67 8.36
N LEU A 172 4.70 9.77 7.54
CA LEU A 172 4.75 10.54 6.30
C LEU A 172 5.12 9.61 5.15
N VAL A 173 4.30 9.62 4.09
CA VAL A 173 4.49 8.81 2.89
C VAL A 173 4.45 9.74 1.69
N VAL A 174 5.55 9.82 0.94
CA VAL A 174 5.63 10.57 -0.31
C VAL A 174 5.47 9.59 -1.47
N MET A 175 4.44 9.83 -2.27
CA MET A 175 4.10 9.02 -3.42
C MET A 175 4.39 9.79 -4.70
N GLN A 176 5.03 9.12 -5.65
CA GLN A 176 5.03 9.55 -7.04
C GLN A 176 3.78 9.01 -7.73
N THR A 177 3.14 9.91 -8.47
CA THR A 177 1.98 9.61 -9.29
C THR A 177 2.36 9.83 -10.75
N THR A 178 2.17 8.80 -11.56
CA THR A 178 2.39 8.83 -13.02
C THR A 178 1.13 8.36 -13.73
N PRO A 179 0.80 8.90 -14.92
CA PRO A 179 -0.27 8.35 -15.74
C PRO A 179 -0.05 6.86 -16.04
N MET A 180 -1.11 6.05 -16.00
CA MET A 180 -1.01 4.61 -16.30
C MET A 180 -0.74 4.33 -17.79
N ALA A 181 -1.21 5.21 -18.68
CA ALA A 181 -0.93 5.17 -20.11
C ALA A 181 0.11 6.23 -20.48
N GLY A 182 1.02 5.90 -21.40
CA GLY A 182 2.06 6.83 -21.85
C GLY A 182 1.47 8.06 -22.55
N ALA A 183 1.83 9.25 -22.07
CA ALA A 183 1.35 10.57 -22.47
C ALA A 183 -0.16 10.78 -22.31
N ALA A 184 -0.53 11.79 -21.51
CA ALA A 184 -1.92 12.10 -21.15
C ALA A 184 -2.84 12.30 -22.36
N PRO A 185 -4.00 11.60 -22.45
CA PRO A 185 -5.07 12.05 -23.32
C PRO A 185 -5.73 13.28 -22.69
N ALA A 186 -5.83 14.34 -23.49
CA ALA A 186 -6.61 15.54 -23.18
C ALA A 186 -8.14 15.29 -23.14
N LEU A 187 -8.60 14.05 -23.35
CA LEU A 187 -10.00 13.63 -23.28
C LEU A 187 -10.18 12.68 -22.09
N GLY A 188 -11.08 13.02 -21.16
CA GLY A 188 -11.35 12.26 -19.94
C GLY A 188 -11.77 13.18 -18.81
N THR A 189 -12.69 12.75 -17.96
CA THR A 189 -13.13 13.57 -16.80
C THR A 189 -11.97 13.79 -15.83
N ALA A 190 -11.98 14.88 -15.07
CA ALA A 190 -10.94 15.16 -14.08
C ALA A 190 -10.77 14.00 -13.07
N LEU A 191 -11.89 13.35 -12.72
CA LEU A 191 -11.91 12.18 -11.85
C LEU A 191 -11.29 10.94 -12.51
N ALA A 192 -11.64 10.63 -13.76
CA ALA A 192 -11.05 9.51 -14.49
C ALA A 192 -9.53 9.64 -14.59
N ARG A 193 -9.04 10.86 -14.84
CA ARG A 193 -7.58 11.16 -14.84
C ARG A 193 -6.96 10.97 -13.47
N GLN A 194 -7.62 11.42 -12.40
CA GLN A 194 -7.12 11.26 -11.03
C GLN A 194 -7.05 9.79 -10.60
N MET A 195 -7.94 8.94 -11.10
CA MET A 195 -7.95 7.50 -10.80
C MET A 195 -7.03 6.69 -11.72
N SER A 196 -6.74 7.18 -12.92
CA SER A 196 -5.87 6.52 -13.91
C SER A 196 -4.39 6.84 -13.71
N VAL A 197 -3.96 6.92 -12.45
CA VAL A 197 -2.57 7.15 -12.08
C VAL A 197 -2.02 5.94 -11.34
N ARG A 198 -0.82 5.56 -11.70
CA ARG A 198 -0.01 4.64 -10.95
C ARG A 198 0.63 5.38 -9.78
N ARG A 199 0.57 4.81 -8.58
CA ARG A 199 1.17 5.37 -7.37
C ARG A 199 2.35 4.50 -6.94
N MET A 200 3.50 5.13 -6.75
CA MET A 200 4.73 4.52 -6.29
C MET A 200 5.17 5.20 -5.01
N VAL A 201 5.59 4.45 -4.00
CA VAL A 201 6.11 5.01 -2.75
C VAL A 201 7.59 5.35 -2.94
N CYS A 202 7.92 6.64 -2.93
CA CYS A 202 9.27 7.12 -3.17
C CYS A 202 10.05 7.35 -1.88
N ALA A 203 9.38 7.86 -0.86
CA ALA A 203 10.03 8.16 0.41
C ALA A 203 9.05 8.00 1.56
N VAL A 204 9.55 7.51 2.69
CA VAL A 204 8.79 7.31 3.93
C VAL A 204 9.54 7.93 5.10
N GLY A 205 8.83 8.37 6.12
CA GLY A 205 9.47 8.94 7.31
C GLY A 205 8.51 9.15 8.45
N CYS A 206 9.06 9.36 9.64
CA CYS A 206 8.30 9.52 10.86
C CYS A 206 8.68 10.84 11.54
N CYS A 207 7.69 11.70 11.81
CA CYS A 207 7.88 12.97 12.48
C CYS A 207 7.57 12.84 13.98
N GLU A 208 8.54 13.25 14.80
CA GLU A 208 8.35 13.40 16.25
C GLU A 208 7.51 14.64 16.57
N TRP A 209 6.19 14.47 16.53
CA TRP A 209 5.26 15.56 16.73
C TRP A 209 5.26 16.09 18.18
N ARG A 210 5.73 15.29 19.16
CA ARG A 210 5.84 15.69 20.58
C ARG A 210 6.81 16.86 20.79
N THR A 211 7.62 17.22 19.79
CA THR A 211 8.36 18.49 19.76
C THR A 211 7.47 19.72 19.89
N ALA A 212 6.20 19.64 19.48
CA ALA A 212 5.20 20.70 19.69
C ALA A 212 4.88 20.94 21.18
N LEU A 213 5.17 20.00 22.08
CA LEU A 213 4.97 20.14 23.53
C LEU A 213 6.01 21.07 24.18
N LEU A 214 7.15 21.32 23.51
CA LEU A 214 8.30 22.04 24.07
C LEU A 214 8.19 23.56 24.02
N ARG A 215 7.25 24.11 23.25
CA ARG A 215 7.11 25.57 23.08
C ARG A 215 5.65 25.99 23.07
N LYS A 216 5.41 27.23 23.48
CA LYS A 216 4.13 27.89 23.27
C LYS A 216 4.03 28.32 21.81
N GLY A 217 3.03 27.81 21.09
CA GLY A 217 2.74 28.19 19.71
C GLY A 217 3.37 27.26 18.68
N LYS A 218 3.87 27.84 17.59
CA LYS A 218 4.31 27.12 16.40
C LYS A 218 5.76 26.63 16.52
N VAL A 219 6.01 25.38 16.16
CA VAL A 219 7.32 24.75 16.11
C VAL A 219 7.59 24.29 14.68
N VAL A 220 8.73 24.68 14.11
CA VAL A 220 9.14 24.19 12.78
C VAL A 220 10.10 23.01 12.96
N VAL A 221 9.83 21.92 12.25
CA VAL A 221 10.62 20.70 12.26
C VAL A 221 11.03 20.32 10.84
N SER A 222 12.25 19.83 10.70
CA SER A 222 12.77 19.22 9.47
C SER A 222 12.81 17.72 9.67
N VAL A 223 12.17 16.97 8.77
CA VAL A 223 12.05 15.50 8.84
C VAL A 223 12.79 14.91 7.65
N ALA A 224 13.83 14.12 7.92
CA ALA A 224 14.48 13.32 6.89
C ALA A 224 13.61 12.12 6.53
N LEU A 225 13.47 11.84 5.24
CA LEU A 225 12.74 10.70 4.72
C LEU A 225 13.74 9.64 4.24
N GLY A 226 13.49 8.38 4.56
CA GLY A 226 14.18 7.24 3.97
C GLY A 226 13.63 6.89 2.60
N GLU A 227 14.38 6.08 1.84
CA GLU A 227 13.89 5.53 0.57
C GLU A 227 12.65 4.67 0.79
N GLY A 228 11.64 4.88 -0.06
CA GLY A 228 10.43 4.07 -0.06
C GLY A 228 10.66 2.72 -0.76
N PRO A 229 9.79 1.73 -0.52
CA PRO A 229 9.85 0.40 -1.15
C PRO A 229 9.63 0.41 -2.67
N GLY A 230 9.27 1.56 -3.26
CA GLY A 230 9.09 1.75 -4.71
C GLY A 230 10.20 2.59 -5.35
N ALA A 231 11.24 2.98 -4.61
CA ALA A 231 12.38 3.72 -5.14
C ALA A 231 13.17 2.87 -6.15
N HIS A 232 13.80 3.52 -7.13
CA HIS A 232 14.51 2.87 -8.25
C HIS A 232 15.83 2.19 -7.85
N SER A 233 16.17 2.11 -6.57
CA SER A 233 17.38 1.49 -6.06
C SER A 233 17.17 -0.02 -5.87
N ALA A 234 17.73 -0.82 -6.78
CA ALA A 234 17.90 -2.28 -6.60
C ALA A 234 18.97 -2.64 -5.55
N MET A 235 19.24 -1.73 -4.62
CA MET A 235 20.24 -1.85 -3.56
C MET A 235 19.50 -1.89 -2.22
N PRO A 236 20.03 -2.58 -1.20
CA PRO A 236 19.47 -2.50 0.15
C PRO A 236 19.28 -1.03 0.53
N ALA A 237 18.15 -0.73 1.19
CA ALA A 237 17.70 0.61 1.58
C ALA A 237 18.91 1.55 1.76
N SER A 238 19.13 2.45 0.79
CA SER A 238 20.24 3.39 0.88
C SER A 238 20.12 4.12 2.20
N THR A 239 21.20 4.14 2.96
CA THR A 239 21.24 4.84 4.24
C THR A 239 21.18 6.37 4.07
N ALA A 240 21.27 6.88 2.84
CA ALA A 240 21.06 8.29 2.54
C ALA A 240 19.57 8.69 2.59
N PRO A 241 19.23 9.89 3.07
CA PRO A 241 17.86 10.37 3.04
C PRO A 241 17.40 10.60 1.59
N ALA A 242 16.23 10.05 1.25
CA ALA A 242 15.58 10.24 -0.05
C ALA A 242 15.06 11.68 -0.24
N GLY A 243 14.83 12.41 0.85
CA GLY A 243 14.38 13.80 0.83
C GLY A 243 14.19 14.36 2.24
N VAL A 244 13.89 15.66 2.34
CA VAL A 244 13.59 16.33 3.62
C VAL A 244 12.29 17.11 3.49
N LEU A 245 11.37 16.92 4.44
CA LEU A 245 10.14 17.71 4.59
C LEU A 245 10.31 18.74 5.70
N THR A 246 9.79 19.94 5.47
CA THR A 246 9.68 20.97 6.52
C THR A 246 8.22 21.10 6.93
N LEU A 247 7.95 20.86 8.21
CA LEU A 247 6.62 20.95 8.79
C LEU A 247 6.59 22.01 9.88
N GLN A 248 5.44 22.65 10.06
CA GLN A 248 5.15 23.52 11.19
C GLN A 248 4.04 22.89 12.01
N LEU A 249 4.34 22.61 13.28
CA LEU A 249 3.47 21.95 14.23
C LEU A 249 2.95 22.96 15.25
N GLU A 250 1.68 22.87 15.62
CA GLU A 250 1.06 23.72 16.63
C GLU A 250 0.00 22.93 17.39
N LEU A 251 0.01 22.96 18.71
CA LEU A 251 -1.03 22.31 19.52
C LEU A 251 -2.22 23.26 19.74
N ARG A 252 -3.44 22.73 19.62
CA ARG A 252 -4.68 23.48 19.84
C ARG A 252 -5.67 22.72 20.75
N PRO A 253 -6.08 23.30 21.90
CA PRO A 253 -5.55 24.51 22.50
C PRO A 253 -4.08 24.34 22.92
N GLY A 254 -3.32 25.44 22.90
CA GLY A 254 -1.94 25.43 23.38
C GLY A 254 -1.87 25.32 24.91
N PHE A 255 -0.79 24.75 25.44
CA PHE A 255 -0.60 24.62 26.88
C PHE A 255 -0.11 25.90 27.56
N SER A 256 -0.53 26.07 28.81
CA SER A 256 -0.12 27.19 29.67
C SER A 256 1.36 27.14 30.05
N ARG A 257 1.99 25.94 30.08
CA ARG A 257 3.42 25.75 30.32
C ARG A 257 3.99 24.72 29.34
N PRO A 258 5.10 25.02 28.65
CA PRO A 258 5.78 24.05 27.80
C PRO A 258 6.45 22.95 28.62
N LEU A 259 6.63 21.76 28.03
CA LEU A 259 7.43 20.70 28.60
C LEU A 259 8.92 21.03 28.53
N ASP A 260 9.69 20.44 29.46
CA ASP A 260 11.15 20.48 29.40
C ASP A 260 11.66 19.58 28.27
N GLU A 261 12.59 20.08 27.45
CA GLU A 261 13.25 19.31 26.40
C GLU A 261 14.02 18.12 26.97
N ALA A 262 14.57 18.25 28.18
CA ALA A 262 15.22 17.15 28.87
C ALA A 262 14.24 15.98 29.16
N LEU A 263 12.98 16.31 29.48
CA LEU A 263 11.95 15.29 29.73
C LEU A 263 11.58 14.55 28.45
N LEU A 264 11.39 15.25 27.32
CA LEU A 264 11.13 14.60 26.03
C LEU A 264 12.29 13.69 25.62
N LYS A 265 13.54 14.16 25.70
CA LYS A 265 14.72 13.35 25.38
C LYS A 265 14.87 12.15 26.32
N SER A 266 14.54 12.32 27.59
CA SER A 266 14.54 11.23 28.56
C SER A 266 13.50 10.18 28.20
N GLN A 267 12.28 10.60 27.89
CA GLN A 267 11.20 9.72 27.45
C GLN A 267 11.58 8.94 26.19
N GLN A 268 12.11 9.61 25.17
CA GLN A 268 12.56 8.97 23.93
C GLN A 268 13.63 7.91 24.21
N ARG A 269 14.65 8.24 25.02
CA ARG A 269 15.70 7.26 25.37
C ARG A 269 15.13 6.04 26.11
N LEU A 270 14.19 6.24 27.03
CA LEU A 270 13.52 5.15 27.72
C LEU A 270 12.71 4.27 26.76
N GLU A 271 12.00 4.88 25.80
CA GLU A 271 11.24 4.16 24.78
C GLU A 271 12.15 3.31 23.89
N HIS A 272 13.23 3.89 23.35
CA HIS A 272 14.18 3.18 22.50
C HIS A 272 14.93 2.08 23.26
N SER A 273 15.37 2.36 24.49
CA SER A 273 16.03 1.35 25.34
C SER A 273 15.11 0.18 25.60
N ARG A 274 13.84 0.45 25.96
CA ARG A 274 12.88 -0.63 26.19
C ARG A 274 12.66 -1.47 24.93
N ASP A 275 12.44 -0.84 23.78
CA ASP A 275 12.22 -1.59 22.54
C ASP A 275 13.44 -2.44 22.17
N ALA A 276 14.65 -1.92 22.37
CA ALA A 276 15.90 -2.66 22.16
C ALA A 276 16.03 -3.86 23.12
N ASP A 277 15.74 -3.67 24.41
CA ASP A 277 15.80 -4.72 25.42
C ASP A 277 14.77 -5.83 25.13
N VAL A 278 13.54 -5.45 24.80
CA VAL A 278 12.45 -6.36 24.42
C VAL A 278 12.81 -7.15 23.16
N MET A 279 13.36 -6.48 22.14
CA MET A 279 13.80 -7.13 20.91
C MET A 279 14.97 -8.09 21.14
N ALA A 280 15.96 -7.72 21.94
CA ALA A 280 17.07 -8.59 22.28
C ALA A 280 16.59 -9.86 23.00
N ALA A 281 15.69 -9.71 23.96
CA ALA A 281 15.07 -10.83 24.67
C ALA A 281 14.29 -11.74 23.72
N PHE A 282 13.46 -11.16 22.84
CA PHE A 282 12.71 -11.90 21.83
C PHE A 282 13.63 -12.70 20.89
N VAL A 283 14.67 -12.06 20.34
CA VAL A 283 15.60 -12.72 19.42
C VAL A 283 16.35 -13.87 20.10
N ALA A 284 16.75 -13.70 21.37
CA ALA A 284 17.36 -14.78 22.14
C ALA A 284 16.39 -15.96 22.32
N HIS A 285 15.14 -15.68 22.68
CA HIS A 285 14.11 -16.69 22.83
C HIS A 285 13.81 -17.42 21.50
N ALA A 286 13.62 -16.66 20.41
CA ALA A 286 13.36 -17.20 19.08
C ALA A 286 14.51 -18.08 18.57
N LYS A 287 15.76 -17.73 18.85
CA LYS A 287 16.93 -18.56 18.50
C LYS A 287 16.95 -19.88 19.27
N ALA A 288 16.67 -19.85 20.58
CA ALA A 288 16.57 -21.07 21.39
C ALA A 288 15.43 -21.97 20.89
N TRP A 289 14.25 -21.38 20.69
CA TRP A 289 13.08 -22.05 20.12
C TRP A 289 13.36 -22.70 18.75
N TRP A 290 14.05 -21.99 17.86
CA TRP A 290 14.45 -22.51 16.54
C TRP A 290 15.38 -23.71 16.66
N GLY A 291 16.36 -23.62 17.56
CA GLY A 291 17.28 -24.73 17.85
C GLY A 291 16.55 -25.99 18.33
N GLU A 292 15.59 -25.83 19.25
CA GLU A 292 14.75 -26.92 19.75
C GLU A 292 13.86 -27.52 18.66
N TYR A 293 13.28 -26.68 17.79
CA TYR A 293 12.44 -27.12 16.68
C TYR A 293 13.24 -27.96 15.68
N VAL A 294 14.41 -27.49 15.22
CA VAL A 294 15.26 -28.22 14.26
C VAL A 294 15.88 -29.47 14.88
N ALA A 295 16.11 -29.49 16.20
CA ALA A 295 16.62 -30.67 16.90
C ALA A 295 15.63 -31.85 16.90
N GLN A 296 14.32 -31.59 16.76
CA GLN A 296 13.31 -32.65 16.64
C GLN A 296 13.46 -33.42 15.31
N ASN A 297 13.71 -32.70 14.22
CA ASN A 297 13.94 -33.28 12.91
C ASN A 297 14.72 -32.30 12.02
N LEU A 298 15.90 -32.72 11.53
CA LEU A 298 16.74 -31.90 10.66
C LEU A 298 16.06 -31.47 9.36
N ALA A 299 15.07 -32.24 8.87
CA ALA A 299 14.28 -31.88 7.70
C ALA A 299 13.49 -30.56 7.89
N PHE A 300 13.14 -30.22 9.13
CA PHE A 300 12.40 -29.00 9.45
C PHE A 300 13.16 -27.71 9.09
N LYS A 301 14.49 -27.78 8.95
CA LYS A 301 15.31 -26.64 8.50
C LYS A 301 14.92 -26.14 7.10
N ALA A 302 14.35 -27.00 6.25
CA ALA A 302 13.95 -26.65 4.88
C ALA A 302 12.54 -26.01 4.81
N ARG A 303 11.78 -26.04 5.90
CA ARG A 303 10.42 -25.49 5.97
C ARG A 303 10.47 -23.96 5.99
N PRO A 304 9.63 -23.27 5.21
CA PRO A 304 9.62 -21.81 5.17
C PRO A 304 9.00 -21.27 6.47
N ILE A 305 9.83 -20.71 7.35
CA ILE A 305 9.39 -20.16 8.64
C ILE A 305 9.82 -18.70 8.73
N LYS A 306 8.83 -17.81 8.89
CA LYS A 306 9.05 -16.37 8.96
C LYS A 306 8.77 -15.86 10.37
N VAL A 307 9.83 -15.52 11.11
CA VAL A 307 9.72 -15.01 12.50
C VAL A 307 9.85 -13.49 12.56
N LEU A 308 10.74 -12.92 11.74
CA LEU A 308 11.07 -11.50 11.70
C LEU A 308 10.85 -10.93 10.29
N ALA A 309 10.43 -9.67 10.23
CA ALA A 309 10.36 -8.85 9.02
C ALA A 309 10.98 -7.48 9.28
N THR A 310 11.55 -6.86 8.25
CA THR A 310 12.12 -5.51 8.34
C THR A 310 11.01 -4.49 8.13
N GLY A 311 10.91 -3.48 9.00
CA GLY A 311 9.96 -2.38 8.86
C GLY A 311 10.49 -1.21 8.02
N GLU A 312 9.64 -0.21 7.80
CA GLU A 312 9.96 1.00 7.02
C GLU A 312 11.07 1.88 7.64
N ASP A 313 11.33 1.72 8.93
CA ASP A 313 12.42 2.38 9.66
C ASP A 313 13.77 1.63 9.54
N GLY A 314 13.79 0.49 8.85
CA GLY A 314 14.94 -0.40 8.73
C GLY A 314 15.15 -1.34 9.91
N SER A 315 14.35 -1.24 10.97
CA SER A 315 14.44 -2.12 12.14
C SER A 315 13.76 -3.46 11.86
N GLN A 316 14.23 -4.52 12.53
CA GLN A 316 13.56 -5.82 12.49
C GLN A 316 12.46 -5.90 13.54
N TYR A 317 11.33 -6.47 13.16
CA TYR A 317 10.18 -6.69 14.02
C TYR A 317 9.67 -8.12 13.91
N PRO A 318 9.15 -8.71 15.00
CA PRO A 318 8.41 -9.95 14.94
C PRO A 318 7.21 -9.83 14.00
N VAL A 319 6.96 -10.84 13.16
CA VAL A 319 5.89 -10.78 12.14
C VAL A 319 4.51 -10.51 12.74
N CYS A 320 4.26 -10.97 13.97
CA CYS A 320 3.02 -10.76 14.70
C CYS A 320 2.75 -9.27 15.01
N CYS A 321 3.77 -8.41 14.99
CA CYS A 321 3.61 -6.97 15.21
C CYS A 321 2.82 -6.29 14.07
N PHE A 322 2.84 -6.85 12.86
CA PHE A 322 2.12 -6.34 11.69
C PHE A 322 0.68 -6.85 11.61
N VAL A 323 0.34 -7.86 12.43
CA VAL A 323 -1.00 -8.45 12.45
C VAL A 323 -1.78 -7.92 13.65
N ARG A 324 -2.90 -7.24 13.39
CA ARG A 324 -3.89 -6.84 14.40
C ARG A 324 -5.28 -6.75 13.79
N PRO A 325 -6.34 -7.04 14.56
CA PRO A 325 -7.71 -6.83 14.10
C PRO A 325 -7.93 -5.39 13.61
N LEU A 326 -8.32 -5.26 12.34
CA LEU A 326 -8.62 -3.98 11.69
C LEU A 326 -10.13 -3.84 11.53
N GLN A 327 -10.74 -2.99 12.34
CA GLN A 327 -12.18 -2.73 12.24
C GLN A 327 -12.46 -1.80 11.06
N LEU A 328 -13.18 -2.32 10.05
CA LEU A 328 -13.44 -1.62 8.79
C LEU A 328 -14.67 -0.70 8.83
N GLY A 329 -15.32 -0.56 9.98
CA GLY A 329 -16.53 0.23 10.16
C GLY A 329 -17.63 -0.19 9.19
N ARG A 330 -18.11 0.74 8.36
CA ARG A 330 -19.10 0.50 7.30
C ARG A 330 -18.48 0.50 5.89
N GLY A 331 -17.16 0.38 5.80
CA GLY A 331 -16.42 0.47 4.52
C GLY A 331 -16.58 -0.76 3.64
N LEU A 332 -16.66 -1.95 4.24
CA LEU A 332 -16.85 -3.24 3.58
C LEU A 332 -17.89 -4.04 4.38
N ALA A 333 -18.81 -4.73 3.72
CA ALA A 333 -19.95 -5.36 4.36
C ALA A 333 -19.60 -6.72 4.98
N ASN A 334 -18.65 -7.47 4.40
CA ASN A 334 -18.30 -8.81 4.85
C ASN A 334 -16.85 -9.21 4.51
N ALA A 335 -16.41 -10.33 5.09
CA ALA A 335 -15.07 -10.89 4.89
C ALA A 335 -14.71 -11.19 3.42
N ARG A 336 -15.70 -11.56 2.61
CA ARG A 336 -15.47 -11.88 1.19
C ARG A 336 -15.24 -10.61 0.37
N GLU A 337 -15.98 -9.54 0.66
CA GLU A 337 -15.70 -8.21 0.11
C GLU A 337 -14.31 -7.69 0.50
N ALA A 338 -13.81 -8.03 1.70
CA ALA A 338 -12.43 -7.71 2.08
C ALA A 338 -11.39 -8.49 1.28
N ALA A 339 -11.60 -9.77 1.01
CA ALA A 339 -10.75 -10.54 0.12
C ALA A 339 -10.74 -9.94 -1.30
N ARG A 340 -11.91 -9.59 -1.82
CA ARG A 340 -12.05 -8.89 -3.10
C ARG A 340 -11.33 -7.54 -3.10
N PHE A 341 -11.51 -6.72 -2.07
CA PHE A 341 -10.83 -5.43 -1.93
C PHE A 341 -9.30 -5.57 -1.98
N VAL A 342 -8.73 -6.53 -1.24
CA VAL A 342 -7.28 -6.77 -1.24
C VAL A 342 -6.79 -7.22 -2.61
N SER A 343 -7.57 -8.04 -3.32
CA SER A 343 -7.23 -8.48 -4.70
C SER A 343 -7.17 -7.36 -5.73
N LEU A 344 -7.77 -6.19 -5.44
CA LEU A 344 -7.76 -5.01 -6.32
C LEU A 344 -6.54 -4.12 -6.10
N LEU A 345 -5.71 -4.39 -5.08
CA LEU A 345 -4.45 -3.69 -4.88
C LEU A 345 -3.47 -4.01 -6.01
N ALA A 346 -2.75 -3.00 -6.49
CA ALA A 346 -1.70 -3.23 -7.47
C ALA A 346 -0.55 -4.02 -6.83
N ARG A 347 -0.07 -5.07 -7.50
CA ARG A 347 1.10 -5.82 -7.04
C ARG A 347 2.34 -4.95 -7.24
N ARG A 348 3.04 -4.62 -6.16
CA ARG A 348 4.21 -3.73 -6.23
C ARG A 348 5.33 -4.28 -7.12
N GLU A 349 5.44 -5.59 -7.20
CA GLU A 349 6.38 -6.33 -8.06
C GLU A 349 6.15 -6.01 -9.56
N ASP A 350 4.90 -5.88 -10.00
CA ASP A 350 4.54 -5.52 -11.38
C ASP A 350 4.83 -4.04 -11.69
N LEU A 351 4.98 -3.24 -10.65
CA LEU A 351 5.24 -1.82 -10.78
C LEU A 351 6.74 -1.59 -11.00
N GLN A 352 7.63 -2.24 -10.23
CA GLN A 352 9.07 -1.98 -10.36
C GLN A 352 9.60 -2.31 -11.76
N VAL A 353 10.22 -1.33 -12.43
CA VAL A 353 10.98 -1.58 -13.66
C VAL A 353 12.29 -2.20 -13.22
N LEU A 354 12.41 -3.52 -13.33
CA LEU A 354 13.65 -4.24 -13.05
C LEU A 354 14.79 -3.59 -13.88
N PRO A 355 15.91 -3.17 -13.25
CA PRO A 355 17.06 -2.77 -14.02
C PRO A 355 17.55 -3.96 -14.87
N PRO A 356 18.01 -3.72 -16.12
CA PRO A 356 18.56 -4.78 -16.96
C PRO A 356 19.90 -5.24 -16.37
N GLY A 357 19.86 -6.29 -15.55
CA GLY A 357 21.04 -6.95 -15.00
C GLY A 357 20.94 -7.23 -13.51
N GLY A 358 20.41 -8.40 -13.16
CA GLY A 358 20.54 -9.01 -11.83
C GLY A 358 19.26 -8.99 -11.00
N GLN A 359 18.83 -10.18 -10.59
CA GLN A 359 17.88 -10.38 -9.50
C GLN A 359 18.56 -9.93 -8.21
N SER A 360 18.45 -8.64 -7.88
CA SER A 360 18.70 -8.21 -6.51
C SER A 360 17.45 -8.55 -5.73
N GLU A 361 17.54 -9.46 -4.77
CA GLU A 361 16.51 -9.66 -3.75
C GLU A 361 16.38 -8.34 -2.98
N ALA A 362 15.51 -7.45 -3.47
CA ALA A 362 15.18 -6.22 -2.77
C ALA A 362 14.82 -6.60 -1.34
N GLY A 363 15.55 -6.06 -0.36
CA GLY A 363 15.37 -6.40 1.04
C GLY A 363 13.90 -6.33 1.41
N GLU A 364 13.36 -7.43 1.92
CA GLU A 364 11.93 -7.60 2.22
C GLU A 364 11.51 -6.64 3.35
N CYS A 365 11.07 -5.44 2.98
CA CYS A 365 10.54 -4.41 3.87
C CYS A 365 9.01 -4.49 3.87
N TRP A 366 8.43 -4.72 5.06
CA TRP A 366 6.99 -4.75 5.25
C TRP A 366 6.49 -3.35 5.62
N CYS A 367 5.64 -2.82 4.75
CA CYS A 367 5.07 -1.50 4.90
C CYS A 367 4.04 -1.41 6.03
N LEU A 368 3.91 -0.22 6.61
CA LEU A 368 2.79 0.07 7.51
C LEU A 368 1.48 0.14 6.71
N LEU A 369 0.37 -0.10 7.40
CA LEU A 369 -0.97 -0.05 6.81
C LEU A 369 -1.24 1.29 6.10
N HIS A 370 -0.75 2.40 6.65
CA HIS A 370 -0.87 3.72 6.01
C HIS A 370 -0.25 3.73 4.62
N THR A 371 0.95 3.20 4.45
CA THR A 371 1.67 3.17 3.17
C THR A 371 0.93 2.32 2.16
N ILE A 372 0.52 1.10 2.55
CA ILE A 372 -0.22 0.18 1.68
C ILE A 372 -1.53 0.81 1.17
N LEU A 373 -2.30 1.42 2.08
CA LEU A 373 -3.58 2.04 1.72
C LEU A 373 -3.39 3.33 0.91
N ALA A 374 -2.38 4.15 1.22
CA ALA A 374 -2.10 5.37 0.48
C ALA A 374 -1.63 5.08 -0.95
N SER A 375 -0.75 4.09 -1.13
CA SER A 375 -0.26 3.71 -2.46
C SER A 375 -1.30 2.89 -3.25
N GLY A 376 -2.20 2.18 -2.58
CA GLY A 376 -3.08 1.20 -3.22
C GLY A 376 -2.28 0.02 -3.82
N SER A 377 -1.13 -0.29 -3.23
CA SER A 377 -0.22 -1.35 -3.72
C SER A 377 0.48 -2.08 -2.59
N ALA A 378 0.66 -3.39 -2.76
CA ALA A 378 1.26 -4.28 -1.78
C ALA A 378 2.13 -5.35 -2.47
N VAL A 379 3.10 -5.90 -1.74
CA VAL A 379 3.69 -7.20 -2.10
C VAL A 379 2.80 -8.34 -1.59
N LYS A 380 3.06 -9.58 -2.02
CA LYS A 380 2.23 -10.75 -1.67
C LYS A 380 2.11 -10.97 -0.15
N GLU A 381 3.20 -10.78 0.60
CA GLU A 381 3.23 -10.90 2.07
C GLU A 381 2.38 -9.81 2.73
N GLU A 382 2.52 -8.56 2.30
CA GLU A 382 1.76 -7.42 2.82
C GLU A 382 0.27 -7.56 2.54
N ALA A 383 -0.10 -8.07 1.35
CA ALA A 383 -1.50 -8.33 0.99
C ALA A 383 -2.10 -9.41 1.91
N ALA A 384 -1.35 -10.48 2.22
CA ALA A 384 -1.79 -11.50 3.17
C ALA A 384 -1.95 -10.95 4.59
N VAL A 385 -1.00 -10.14 5.06
CA VAL A 385 -1.07 -9.47 6.37
C VAL A 385 -2.27 -8.54 6.44
N LEU A 386 -2.50 -7.72 5.42
CA LEU A 386 -3.65 -6.84 5.33
C LEU A 386 -4.97 -7.62 5.36
N LEU A 387 -5.09 -8.67 4.56
CA LEU A 387 -6.29 -9.50 4.55
C LEU A 387 -6.52 -10.15 5.93
N CYS A 388 -5.48 -10.71 6.55
CA CYS A 388 -5.58 -11.28 7.90
C CYS A 388 -6.07 -10.24 8.92
N ASN A 389 -5.54 -9.02 8.88
CA ASN A 389 -6.00 -7.91 9.72
C ASN A 389 -7.50 -7.64 9.55
N MET A 390 -7.98 -7.62 8.31
CA MET A 390 -9.40 -7.42 7.99
C MET A 390 -10.27 -8.57 8.48
N LEU A 391 -9.88 -9.82 8.24
CA LEU A 391 -10.63 -11.01 8.67
C LEU A 391 -10.72 -11.12 10.20
N LEU A 392 -9.62 -10.82 10.91
CA LEU A 392 -9.61 -10.66 12.37
C LEU A 392 -10.57 -9.54 12.81
N GLY A 393 -10.64 -8.44 12.05
CA GLY A 393 -11.58 -7.35 12.28
C GLY A 393 -13.05 -7.74 12.16
N PHE A 394 -13.37 -8.73 11.32
CA PHE A 394 -14.70 -9.38 11.24
C PHE A 394 -14.91 -10.45 12.33
N GLY A 395 -13.93 -10.69 13.21
CA GLY A 395 -14.02 -11.66 14.29
C GLY A 395 -13.76 -13.11 13.86
N LEU A 396 -13.16 -13.34 12.69
CA LEU A 396 -12.77 -14.68 12.25
C LEU A 396 -11.47 -15.12 12.94
N ASP A 397 -11.32 -16.43 13.17
CA ASP A 397 -10.06 -17.04 13.61
C ASP A 397 -9.08 -17.13 12.43
N ALA A 398 -8.45 -15.99 12.12
CA ALA A 398 -7.62 -15.79 10.94
C ALA A 398 -6.11 -15.81 11.26
N TRP A 399 -5.34 -16.37 10.33
CA TRP A 399 -3.91 -16.65 10.45
C TRP A 399 -3.23 -16.37 9.11
N VAL A 400 -2.07 -15.72 9.15
CA VAL A 400 -1.20 -15.67 7.97
C VAL A 400 -0.46 -17.00 7.88
N VAL A 401 -0.45 -17.61 6.69
CA VAL A 401 0.24 -18.87 6.40
C VAL A 401 1.45 -18.57 5.54
N VAL A 402 2.60 -19.12 5.91
CA VAL A 402 3.84 -19.08 5.12
C VAL A 402 4.15 -20.48 4.65
N GLY A 403 4.31 -20.64 3.34
CA GLY A 403 4.41 -21.95 2.71
C GLY A 403 4.95 -21.87 1.30
N ARG A 404 4.61 -22.88 0.49
CA ARG A 404 5.00 -22.97 -0.91
C ARG A 404 3.79 -23.22 -1.81
N LEU A 405 3.86 -22.73 -3.04
CA LEU A 405 2.94 -23.08 -4.12
C LEU A 405 3.31 -24.43 -4.74
N LEU A 406 2.45 -24.97 -5.60
CA LEU A 406 2.69 -26.23 -6.34
C LEU A 406 3.96 -26.20 -7.22
N ASP A 407 4.40 -25.02 -7.65
CA ASP A 407 5.66 -24.81 -8.38
C ASP A 407 6.91 -24.74 -7.48
N GLY A 408 6.73 -24.83 -6.16
CA GLY A 408 7.79 -24.76 -5.15
C GLY A 408 8.17 -23.34 -4.69
N ALA A 409 7.60 -22.30 -5.31
CA ALA A 409 7.85 -20.91 -4.95
C ALA A 409 7.31 -20.59 -3.55
N GLY A 410 8.08 -19.79 -2.78
CA GLY A 410 7.64 -19.31 -1.47
C GLY A 410 6.45 -18.35 -1.61
N HIS A 411 5.41 -18.58 -0.82
CA HIS A 411 4.17 -17.80 -0.89
C HIS A 411 3.52 -17.64 0.47
N THR A 412 2.73 -16.58 0.59
CA THR A 412 2.02 -16.21 1.81
C THR A 412 0.55 -15.99 1.50
N TRP A 413 -0.32 -16.64 2.26
CA TRP A 413 -1.79 -16.53 2.11
C TRP A 413 -2.45 -16.49 3.48
N VAL A 414 -3.78 -16.48 3.54
CA VAL A 414 -4.51 -16.40 4.81
C VAL A 414 -5.34 -17.67 5.02
N LEU A 415 -5.31 -18.19 6.24
CA LEU A 415 -6.13 -19.30 6.73
C LEU A 415 -7.16 -18.75 7.71
N THR A 416 -8.42 -19.17 7.57
CA THR A 416 -9.40 -19.10 8.65
C THR A 416 -9.80 -20.50 9.09
N ARG A 417 -9.93 -20.71 10.41
CA ARG A 417 -10.37 -22.01 10.95
C ARG A 417 -11.87 -22.01 11.21
N GLY A 418 -12.58 -22.96 10.60
CA GLY A 418 -13.98 -23.24 10.86
C GLY A 418 -14.18 -24.19 12.05
N PRO A 419 -15.40 -24.76 12.21
CA PRO A 419 -15.65 -25.80 13.20
C PRO A 419 -14.66 -26.96 13.06
N LEU A 420 -14.23 -27.52 14.19
CA LEU A 420 -13.25 -28.62 14.25
C LEU A 420 -11.90 -28.28 13.57
N ALA A 421 -11.52 -27.00 13.53
CA ALA A 421 -10.30 -26.52 12.89
C ALA A 421 -10.22 -26.80 11.38
N ALA A 422 -11.36 -26.97 10.70
CA ALA A 422 -11.40 -27.14 9.25
C ALA A 422 -10.81 -25.89 8.56
N PRO A 423 -9.77 -26.03 7.72
CA PRO A 423 -9.13 -24.88 7.10
C PRO A 423 -9.98 -24.30 5.97
N THR A 424 -9.94 -22.99 5.84
CA THR A 424 -10.37 -22.29 4.62
C THR A 424 -9.27 -21.33 4.24
N PHE A 425 -8.73 -21.48 3.04
CA PHE A 425 -7.66 -20.62 2.55
C PHE A 425 -8.22 -19.48 1.72
N TRP A 426 -7.56 -18.33 1.81
CA TRP A 426 -7.90 -17.11 1.10
C TRP A 426 -6.64 -16.65 0.38
N GLU A 427 -6.73 -16.58 -0.95
CA GLU A 427 -5.66 -16.09 -1.81
C GLU A 427 -5.74 -14.56 -1.92
N PRO A 428 -4.81 -13.79 -1.33
CA PRO A 428 -4.89 -12.34 -1.32
C PRO A 428 -4.82 -11.73 -2.72
N ALA A 429 -4.06 -12.34 -3.64
CA ALA A 429 -3.85 -11.80 -4.99
C ALA A 429 -5.10 -11.90 -5.88
N THR A 430 -5.94 -12.91 -5.68
CA THR A 430 -7.12 -13.16 -6.53
C THR A 430 -8.44 -12.93 -5.80
N GLY A 431 -8.42 -12.92 -4.46
CA GLY A 431 -9.61 -12.89 -3.62
C GLY A 431 -10.32 -14.25 -3.53
N VAL A 432 -9.79 -15.29 -4.18
CA VAL A 432 -10.40 -16.62 -4.22
C VAL A 432 -10.31 -17.29 -2.86
N ARG A 433 -11.40 -17.94 -2.47
CA ARG A 433 -11.52 -18.73 -1.25
C ARG A 433 -11.53 -20.21 -1.61
N TYR A 434 -10.64 -20.97 -0.99
CA TYR A 434 -10.54 -22.42 -1.16
C TYR A 434 -11.03 -23.13 0.11
N ALA A 435 -12.11 -23.90 -0.01
CA ALA A 435 -12.63 -24.72 1.07
C ALA A 435 -12.01 -26.13 1.06
N VAL A 436 -12.14 -26.85 2.17
CA VAL A 436 -11.74 -28.28 2.30
C VAL A 436 -12.46 -29.19 1.30
N THR A 437 -13.61 -28.77 0.78
CA THR A 437 -14.35 -29.54 -0.24
C THR A 437 -13.70 -29.48 -1.61
N ASP A 438 -12.82 -28.50 -1.87
CA ASP A 438 -12.30 -28.18 -3.21
C ASP A 438 -10.78 -28.36 -3.30
N VAL A 439 -10.23 -29.34 -2.57
CA VAL A 439 -8.77 -29.56 -2.40
C VAL A 439 -8.02 -29.65 -3.72
N ASP A 440 -8.60 -30.28 -4.74
CA ASP A 440 -7.97 -30.45 -6.05
C ASP A 440 -7.67 -29.12 -6.76
N THR A 441 -8.29 -28.02 -6.29
CA THR A 441 -8.09 -26.66 -6.85
C THR A 441 -7.07 -25.83 -6.07
N TRP A 442 -6.56 -26.34 -4.95
CA TRP A 442 -5.67 -25.58 -4.08
C TRP A 442 -4.32 -25.33 -4.77
N PRO A 443 -3.82 -24.09 -4.82
CA PRO A 443 -2.53 -23.78 -5.41
C PRO A 443 -1.34 -24.03 -4.47
N TYR A 444 -1.58 -24.52 -3.25
CA TYR A 444 -0.60 -24.62 -2.17
C TYR A 444 -0.02 -26.04 -2.06
N SER A 445 1.31 -26.15 -2.07
CA SER A 445 1.99 -27.44 -1.88
C SER A 445 2.27 -27.75 -0.42
N SER A 446 2.86 -26.82 0.34
CA SER A 446 3.27 -27.08 1.72
C SER A 446 3.10 -25.89 2.66
N VAL A 447 2.98 -26.17 3.96
CA VAL A 447 2.82 -25.19 5.04
C VAL A 447 4.00 -25.29 6.01
N GLY A 448 4.75 -24.18 6.15
CA GLY A 448 5.88 -24.10 7.07
C GLY A 448 5.51 -23.53 8.44
N CYS A 449 4.84 -22.37 8.48
CA CYS A 449 4.31 -21.81 9.71
C CYS A 449 3.02 -21.02 9.51
N VAL A 450 2.27 -20.83 10.59
CA VAL A 450 1.14 -19.91 10.65
C VAL A 450 1.32 -18.92 11.80
N PHE A 451 0.86 -17.69 11.65
CA PHE A 451 0.95 -16.69 12.73
C PHE A 451 -0.23 -15.73 12.73
N ASN A 452 -0.53 -15.17 13.90
CA ASN A 452 -1.53 -14.12 14.08
C ASN A 452 -1.00 -13.01 15.01
N GLN A 453 -1.87 -12.19 15.60
CA GLN A 453 -1.47 -11.08 16.46
C GLN A 453 -0.91 -11.47 17.85
N HIS A 454 -0.83 -12.76 18.18
CA HIS A 454 -0.49 -13.27 19.51
C HIS A 454 0.60 -14.34 19.52
N ARG A 455 0.74 -15.10 18.43
CA ARG A 455 1.60 -16.29 18.41
C ARG A 455 1.89 -16.73 16.99
N LEU A 456 3.01 -17.45 16.87
CA LEU A 456 3.43 -18.17 15.68
C LEU A 456 3.47 -19.66 16.00
N TYR A 457 3.01 -20.49 15.07
CA TYR A 457 3.11 -21.93 15.12
C TYR A 457 3.92 -22.43 13.94
N ALA A 458 5.04 -23.10 14.21
CA ALA A 458 5.80 -23.83 13.21
C ALA A 458 5.24 -25.24 13.04
N ASN A 459 5.11 -25.69 11.79
CA ASN A 459 4.59 -27.02 11.48
C ASN A 459 5.61 -28.08 11.91
N SER A 460 5.29 -28.92 12.88
CA SER A 460 6.12 -30.04 13.36
C SER A 460 5.64 -31.41 12.86
N GLN A 461 4.66 -31.44 11.96
CA GLN A 461 4.06 -32.68 11.46
C GLN A 461 5.03 -33.42 10.52
N CYS A 462 4.86 -34.74 10.38
CA CYS A 462 5.66 -35.52 9.44
C CYS A 462 5.39 -35.12 7.98
N ASP A 463 4.13 -34.87 7.65
CA ASP A 463 3.69 -34.33 6.36
C ASP A 463 3.45 -32.82 6.50
N ASP A 464 4.13 -32.02 5.68
CA ASP A 464 3.90 -30.57 5.58
C ASP A 464 3.07 -30.17 4.38
N SER A 465 2.52 -31.13 3.63
CA SER A 465 1.63 -30.83 2.51
C SER A 465 0.43 -30.02 3.00
N ALA A 466 -0.01 -29.03 2.22
CA ALA A 466 -1.14 -28.18 2.61
C ALA A 466 -2.42 -29.00 2.84
N PHE A 467 -2.59 -30.10 2.10
CA PHE A 467 -3.72 -31.01 2.29
C PHE A 467 -3.56 -31.94 3.50
N GLY A 468 -2.39 -32.55 3.71
CA GLY A 468 -2.15 -33.50 4.78
C GLY A 468 -1.91 -32.87 6.16
N THR A 469 -1.67 -31.57 6.21
CA THR A 469 -1.47 -30.80 7.44
C THR A 469 -2.75 -30.75 8.27
N SER A 470 -2.68 -31.16 9.54
CA SER A 470 -3.72 -30.87 10.54
C SER A 470 -3.62 -29.42 11.01
N TYR A 471 -4.74 -28.71 11.02
CA TYR A 471 -4.82 -27.30 11.44
C TYR A 471 -5.33 -27.11 12.88
N VAL A 472 -5.28 -28.15 13.70
CA VAL A 472 -5.46 -28.07 15.16
C VAL A 472 -4.18 -27.49 15.77
N LEU A 473 -4.04 -26.17 15.70
CA LEU A 473 -2.83 -25.43 16.09
C LEU A 473 -2.46 -25.61 17.57
N GLU A 474 -3.45 -25.91 18.41
CA GLU A 474 -3.28 -26.12 19.85
C GLU A 474 -2.62 -27.46 20.20
N ASP A 475 -2.50 -28.39 19.23
CA ASP A 475 -1.82 -29.67 19.44
C ASP A 475 -0.29 -29.48 19.38
N ALA A 476 0.35 -29.44 20.56
CA ALA A 476 1.79 -29.26 20.70
C ALA A 476 2.66 -30.38 20.10
N THR A 477 2.05 -31.52 19.72
CA THR A 477 2.74 -32.60 19.00
C THR A 477 2.83 -32.33 17.51
N LEU A 478 1.89 -31.54 16.98
CA LEU A 478 1.78 -31.19 15.56
C LEU A 478 2.35 -29.80 15.26
N TRP A 479 2.27 -28.89 16.23
CA TRP A 479 2.68 -27.50 16.08
C TRP A 479 3.58 -27.05 17.22
N ARG A 480 4.70 -26.40 16.86
CA ARG A 480 5.60 -25.79 17.83
C ARG A 480 5.26 -24.31 17.97
N GLU A 481 4.71 -23.94 19.13
CA GLU A 481 4.37 -22.54 19.45
C GLU A 481 5.61 -21.71 19.75
N LEU A 482 5.66 -20.50 19.20
CA LEU A 482 6.48 -19.38 19.63
C LEU A 482 5.52 -18.28 20.13
N PRO A 483 5.39 -18.09 21.45
CA PRO A 483 4.51 -17.08 22.00
C PRO A 483 5.02 -15.67 21.64
N MET A 484 4.10 -14.77 21.29
CA MET A 484 4.40 -13.38 20.96
C MET A 484 3.40 -12.42 21.65
N PRO A 485 3.36 -12.41 23.00
CA PRO A 485 2.42 -11.55 23.71
C PRO A 485 2.76 -10.08 23.49
N ARG A 486 1.73 -9.27 23.22
CA ARG A 486 1.90 -7.88 22.76
C ARG A 486 2.71 -6.99 23.70
N ASP A 487 2.60 -7.21 25.00
CA ASP A 487 3.32 -6.42 26.01
C ASP A 487 4.82 -6.73 26.03
N GLU A 488 5.23 -7.83 25.40
CA GLU A 488 6.62 -8.30 25.25
C GLU A 488 7.12 -8.16 23.80
N LEU A 489 6.43 -7.36 22.98
CA LEU A 489 6.87 -7.00 21.64
C LEU A 489 7.23 -5.51 21.58
N PRO A 490 8.19 -5.11 20.71
CA PRO A 490 8.44 -3.69 20.47
C PRO A 490 7.16 -3.00 19.98
N ALA A 491 7.02 -1.71 20.25
CA ALA A 491 5.92 -0.99 19.62
C ALA A 491 6.25 -0.69 18.16
N LEU A 492 5.59 -1.41 17.25
CA LEU A 492 5.32 -0.83 15.95
C LEU A 492 4.29 0.30 16.10
N PRO A 493 4.41 1.40 15.33
CA PRO A 493 3.38 2.41 15.20
C PRO A 493 2.22 1.85 14.37
N TRP A 494 1.52 0.85 14.90
CA TRP A 494 0.28 0.39 14.32
C TRP A 494 -0.84 1.38 14.65
N SER A 495 -1.61 1.75 13.63
CA SER A 495 -2.82 2.56 13.74
C SER A 495 -4.04 1.79 13.25
N SER A 496 -5.15 1.97 13.97
CA SER A 496 -6.47 1.55 13.48
C SER A 496 -6.91 2.55 12.41
N ILE A 497 -6.55 2.29 11.16
CA ILE A 497 -6.85 3.16 10.04
C ILE A 497 -8.22 2.81 9.47
N LEU A 498 -9.13 3.78 9.43
CA LEU A 498 -10.39 3.62 8.72
C LEU A 498 -10.19 3.78 7.21
N LEU A 499 -10.90 2.97 6.43
CA LEU A 499 -10.85 3.09 4.98
C LEU A 499 -11.48 4.40 4.50
N CYS A 500 -10.81 5.09 3.58
CA CYS A 500 -11.31 6.27 2.90
C CYS A 500 -12.41 5.85 1.92
N ARG A 501 -13.52 6.58 1.89
CA ARG A 501 -14.59 6.34 0.90
C ARG A 501 -14.05 6.47 -0.52
N SER A 502 -14.67 5.75 -1.44
CA SER A 502 -14.34 5.89 -2.86
C SER A 502 -14.48 7.35 -3.31
N PRO A 503 -13.52 7.89 -4.08
CA PRO A 503 -13.61 9.22 -4.66
C PRO A 503 -14.61 9.28 -5.83
N ILE A 504 -15.20 8.14 -6.25
CA ILE A 504 -16.22 8.07 -7.31
C ILE A 504 -17.58 8.48 -6.73
N PRO A 505 -18.11 9.68 -7.06
CA PRO A 505 -19.38 10.14 -6.50
C PRO A 505 -20.58 9.51 -7.22
N ASN A 506 -20.48 9.31 -8.55
CA ASN A 506 -21.53 8.71 -9.37
C ASN A 506 -20.93 7.66 -10.32
N PRO A 507 -20.96 6.37 -9.95
CA PRO A 507 -20.50 5.28 -10.81
C PRO A 507 -21.20 5.23 -12.17
N LEU A 508 -22.50 5.56 -12.25
CA LEU A 508 -23.29 5.46 -13.48
C LEU A 508 -22.83 6.45 -14.55
N GLU A 509 -22.46 7.68 -14.16
CA GLU A 509 -21.91 8.67 -15.09
C GLU A 509 -20.56 8.23 -15.64
N MET A 510 -19.72 7.62 -14.80
CA MET A 510 -18.44 7.07 -15.23
C MET A 510 -18.63 5.87 -16.18
N GLU A 511 -19.58 4.99 -15.87
CA GLU A 511 -19.95 3.86 -16.74
C GLU A 511 -20.36 4.35 -18.14
N ALA A 512 -21.30 5.32 -18.21
CA ALA A 512 -21.78 5.88 -19.47
C ALA A 512 -20.67 6.58 -20.27
N HIS A 513 -19.78 7.31 -19.60
CA HIS A 513 -18.65 7.98 -20.23
C HIS A 513 -17.66 6.97 -20.86
N LEU A 514 -17.24 5.97 -20.09
CA LEU A 514 -16.33 4.92 -20.57
C LEU A 514 -16.96 4.09 -21.70
N GLU A 515 -18.24 3.75 -21.59
CA GLU A 515 -18.97 3.02 -22.63
C GLU A 515 -19.04 3.83 -23.93
N SER A 516 -19.38 5.12 -23.87
CA SER A 516 -19.40 5.99 -25.05
C SER A 516 -18.03 6.11 -25.70
N TYR A 517 -16.97 6.24 -24.90
CA TYR A 517 -15.59 6.32 -25.38
C TYR A 517 -15.16 5.04 -26.10
N LEU A 518 -15.36 3.88 -25.47
CA LEU A 518 -14.97 2.58 -26.02
C LEU A 518 -15.79 2.20 -27.26
N ARG A 519 -17.09 2.53 -27.31
CA ARG A 519 -17.92 2.37 -28.52
C ARG A 519 -17.36 3.19 -29.69
N GLY A 520 -16.96 4.44 -29.45
CA GLY A 520 -16.33 5.29 -30.45
C GLY A 520 -15.00 4.71 -30.96
N ALA A 521 -14.17 4.20 -30.04
CA ALA A 521 -12.89 3.57 -30.39
C ALA A 521 -13.09 2.29 -31.22
N ALA A 522 -14.00 1.40 -30.82
CA ALA A 522 -14.32 0.18 -31.54
C ALA A 522 -14.86 0.44 -32.95
N ALA A 523 -15.79 1.39 -33.09
CA ALA A 523 -16.35 1.76 -34.40
C ALA A 523 -15.29 2.37 -35.32
N THR A 524 -14.39 3.19 -34.77
CA THR A 524 -13.27 3.77 -35.51
C THR A 524 -12.30 2.69 -35.99
N HIS A 525 -11.92 1.77 -35.10
CA HIS A 525 -11.05 0.65 -35.43
C HIS A 525 -11.64 -0.23 -36.53
N ARG A 526 -12.91 -0.63 -36.40
CA ARG A 526 -13.61 -1.41 -37.44
C ARG A 526 -13.59 -0.74 -38.80
N LYS A 527 -13.87 0.56 -38.85
CA LYS A 527 -13.81 1.33 -40.11
C LYS A 527 -12.40 1.40 -40.70
N GLN A 528 -11.37 1.45 -39.86
CA GLN A 528 -9.97 1.46 -40.31
C GLN A 528 -9.55 0.11 -40.89
N VAL A 529 -9.92 -1.00 -40.24
CA VAL A 529 -9.51 -2.35 -40.63
C VAL A 529 -10.34 -2.90 -41.79
N LEU A 530 -11.66 -2.68 -41.78
CA LEU A 530 -12.62 -3.28 -42.71
C LEU A 530 -13.15 -2.31 -43.77
N GLY A 531 -12.78 -1.03 -43.71
CA GLY A 531 -13.23 -0.03 -44.67
C GLY A 531 -14.75 0.18 -44.65
N VAL A 532 -15.40 0.01 -45.80
CA VAL A 532 -16.85 0.22 -45.96
C VAL A 532 -17.66 -0.82 -45.17
N ASP A 533 -17.16 -2.05 -45.07
CA ASP A 533 -17.80 -3.14 -44.32
C ASP A 533 -17.61 -2.98 -42.79
N GLY A 534 -16.82 -1.98 -42.38
CA GLY A 534 -16.55 -1.64 -40.97
C GLY A 534 -17.63 -0.78 -40.30
N ALA A 535 -18.76 -0.51 -40.97
CA ALA A 535 -19.88 0.17 -40.33
C ALA A 535 -20.32 -0.60 -39.07
N THR A 536 -20.56 0.12 -37.98
CA THR A 536 -20.89 -0.49 -36.68
C THR A 536 -22.29 -0.05 -36.26
N VAL A 537 -23.19 -1.02 -36.15
CA VAL A 537 -24.55 -0.82 -35.65
C VAL A 537 -24.58 -1.24 -34.18
N TRP A 538 -24.89 -0.31 -33.28
CA TRP A 538 -25.04 -0.59 -31.85
C TRP A 538 -26.48 -0.95 -31.53
N ASP A 539 -26.68 -2.04 -30.78
CA ASP A 539 -27.96 -2.52 -30.29
C ASP A 539 -28.07 -2.31 -28.77
N GLU A 540 -28.82 -1.28 -28.39
CA GLU A 540 -29.04 -0.96 -26.96
C GLU A 540 -29.86 -2.02 -26.23
N GLY A 541 -30.76 -2.71 -26.93
CA GLY A 541 -31.55 -3.79 -26.37
C GLY A 541 -30.65 -4.95 -25.97
N LEU A 542 -29.76 -5.37 -26.88
CA LEU A 542 -28.76 -6.39 -26.59
C LEU A 542 -27.79 -5.94 -25.49
N ALA A 543 -27.34 -4.69 -25.51
CA ALA A 543 -26.46 -4.16 -24.46
C ALA A 543 -27.14 -4.17 -23.07
N ALA A 544 -28.45 -3.91 -22.99
CA ALA A 544 -29.20 -3.99 -21.73
C ALA A 544 -29.22 -5.43 -21.17
N LEU A 545 -29.25 -6.45 -22.04
CA LEU A 545 -29.20 -7.85 -21.62
C LEU A 545 -27.86 -8.29 -21.05
N LEU A 546 -26.76 -7.57 -21.34
CA LEU A 546 -25.44 -7.90 -20.80
C LEU A 546 -25.29 -7.46 -19.33
N MET A 547 -26.08 -6.48 -18.87
CA MET A 547 -25.94 -5.89 -17.53
C MET A 547 -26.08 -6.91 -16.39
N PRO A 548 -27.06 -7.84 -16.38
CA PRO A 548 -27.15 -8.88 -15.35
C PRO A 548 -25.92 -9.79 -15.30
N ALA A 549 -25.33 -10.13 -16.46
CA ALA A 549 -24.13 -10.96 -16.51
C ALA A 549 -22.92 -10.26 -15.88
N LEU A 550 -22.71 -8.96 -16.18
CA LEU A 550 -21.65 -8.17 -15.56
C LEU A 550 -21.80 -8.08 -14.04
N GLN A 551 -23.04 -7.94 -13.55
CA GLN A 551 -23.34 -7.97 -12.11
C GLN A 551 -23.02 -9.33 -11.50
N ALA A 552 -23.33 -10.41 -12.22
CA ALA A 552 -23.10 -11.78 -11.77
C ALA A 552 -21.60 -12.13 -11.72
N TYR A 553 -20.78 -11.62 -12.64
CA TYR A 553 -19.33 -11.84 -12.61
C TYR A 553 -18.65 -11.19 -11.39
N GLU A 554 -19.05 -9.98 -11.00
CA GLU A 554 -18.54 -9.40 -9.75
C GLU A 554 -19.04 -10.16 -8.53
N HIS A 555 -20.29 -10.63 -8.54
CA HIS A 555 -20.80 -11.48 -7.47
C HIS A 555 -19.97 -12.76 -7.35
N GLU A 556 -19.66 -13.42 -8.46
CA GLU A 556 -18.79 -14.61 -8.49
C GLU A 556 -17.39 -14.29 -7.96
N ALA A 557 -16.78 -13.18 -8.39
CA ALA A 557 -15.47 -12.75 -7.92
C ALA A 557 -15.43 -12.41 -6.42
N VAL A 558 -16.50 -11.84 -5.87
CA VAL A 558 -16.62 -11.55 -4.43
C VAL A 558 -16.92 -12.83 -3.65
N HIS A 559 -17.90 -13.63 -4.08
CA HIS A 559 -18.46 -14.70 -3.26
C HIS A 559 -17.78 -16.06 -3.47
N CYS A 560 -17.06 -16.23 -4.58
CA CYS A 560 -16.54 -17.51 -5.07
C CYS A 560 -17.69 -18.53 -5.24
N GLU A 561 -18.80 -18.05 -5.80
CA GLU A 561 -20.01 -18.83 -6.08
C GLU A 561 -20.34 -18.66 -7.56
N VAL A 562 -20.96 -19.68 -8.16
CA VAL A 562 -21.39 -19.64 -9.57
C VAL A 562 -22.20 -18.37 -9.83
N ALA A 563 -21.86 -17.64 -10.90
CA ALA A 563 -22.57 -16.44 -11.35
C ALA A 563 -24.10 -16.62 -11.27
N PRO A 564 -24.78 -15.90 -10.36
CA PRO A 564 -26.22 -16.02 -10.22
C PRO A 564 -26.91 -15.45 -11.46
N GLY A 565 -28.05 -16.02 -11.85
CA GLY A 565 -28.85 -15.48 -12.96
C GLY A 565 -28.37 -15.90 -14.36
N ASN A 566 -27.44 -16.85 -14.48
CA ASN A 566 -26.94 -17.32 -15.77
C ASN A 566 -28.04 -17.95 -16.64
N ASP A 567 -28.97 -18.70 -16.04
CA ASP A 567 -30.09 -19.30 -16.77
C ASP A 567 -31.03 -18.24 -17.34
N GLU A 568 -31.39 -17.23 -16.55
CA GLU A 568 -32.20 -16.09 -16.97
C GLU A 568 -31.50 -15.28 -18.06
N PHE A 569 -30.19 -15.06 -17.92
CA PHE A 569 -29.37 -14.41 -18.95
C PHE A 569 -29.40 -15.20 -20.26
N GLN A 570 -29.16 -16.53 -20.22
CA GLN A 570 -29.22 -17.38 -21.40
C GLN A 570 -30.61 -17.39 -22.04
N GLN A 571 -31.68 -17.42 -21.23
CA GLN A 571 -33.05 -17.34 -21.73
C GLN A 571 -33.32 -15.98 -22.41
N ALA A 572 -32.86 -14.89 -21.81
CA ALA A 572 -33.04 -13.55 -22.37
C ALA A 572 -32.29 -13.39 -23.69
N VAL A 573 -31.04 -13.86 -23.77
CA VAL A 573 -30.24 -13.86 -25.01
C VAL A 573 -30.91 -14.75 -26.07
N LYS A 574 -31.33 -15.98 -25.74
CA LYS A 574 -32.02 -16.89 -26.67
C LYS A 574 -33.33 -16.32 -27.22
N ARG A 575 -34.02 -15.45 -26.46
CA ARG A 575 -35.23 -14.75 -26.92
C ARG A 575 -34.92 -13.53 -27.77
N ALA A 576 -33.82 -12.84 -27.51
CA ALA A 576 -33.42 -11.62 -28.21
C ALA A 576 -32.64 -11.88 -29.51
N VAL A 577 -32.07 -13.08 -29.65
CA VAL A 577 -31.33 -13.55 -30.83
C VAL A 577 -32.28 -14.44 -31.65
N PRO A 578 -32.63 -14.05 -32.90
CA PRO A 578 -33.55 -14.84 -33.72
C PRO A 578 -33.03 -16.25 -34.03
N LEU A 579 -33.93 -17.16 -34.38
CA LEU A 579 -33.56 -18.51 -34.82
C LEU A 579 -32.66 -18.44 -36.07
N GLY A 580 -31.57 -19.22 -36.06
CA GLY A 580 -30.57 -19.22 -37.14
C GLY A 580 -29.54 -18.09 -37.07
N TRP A 581 -29.56 -17.28 -36.02
CA TRP A 581 -28.55 -16.25 -35.76
C TRP A 581 -27.47 -16.78 -34.81
N VAL A 582 -26.28 -16.19 -34.92
CA VAL A 582 -25.14 -16.43 -34.02
C VAL A 582 -25.07 -15.30 -33.01
N PHE A 583 -24.74 -15.65 -31.76
CA PHE A 583 -24.37 -14.71 -30.71
C PHE A 583 -22.98 -15.06 -30.21
N LYS A 584 -22.07 -14.08 -30.21
CA LYS A 584 -20.75 -14.16 -29.57
C LYS A 584 -20.63 -13.04 -28.56
N ALA A 585 -20.06 -13.33 -27.40
CA ALA A 585 -19.78 -12.32 -26.40
C ALA A 585 -18.57 -12.70 -25.56
N MET A 586 -17.79 -11.70 -25.15
CA MET A 586 -16.58 -11.88 -24.35
C MET A 586 -16.55 -10.86 -23.21
N PRO A 587 -16.51 -11.30 -21.94
CA PRO A 587 -16.29 -10.42 -20.80
C PRO A 587 -14.79 -10.21 -20.50
N GLN A 588 -14.46 -9.05 -19.94
CA GLN A 588 -13.13 -8.70 -19.42
C GLN A 588 -13.27 -7.99 -18.07
N HIS A 589 -12.29 -8.18 -17.19
CA HIS A 589 -12.19 -7.52 -15.89
C HIS A 589 -10.93 -6.64 -15.82
N HIS A 590 -11.08 -5.42 -15.30
CA HIS A 590 -10.00 -4.47 -15.11
C HIS A 590 -10.09 -3.78 -13.73
N PRO A 591 -8.99 -3.68 -12.96
CA PRO A 591 -8.98 -2.98 -11.67
C PRO A 591 -8.75 -1.46 -11.81
N HIS A 592 -9.10 -0.86 -12.95
CA HIS A 592 -8.85 0.55 -13.24
C HIS A 592 -9.88 1.15 -14.20
N VAL A 593 -9.96 2.48 -14.23
CA VAL A 593 -10.80 3.27 -15.16
C VAL A 593 -10.00 3.94 -16.28
N CYS A 594 -8.75 3.51 -16.52
CA CYS A 594 -7.89 4.10 -17.55
C CYS A 594 -8.43 3.82 -18.96
N GLU A 595 -8.95 4.87 -19.60
CA GLU A 595 -9.54 4.85 -20.94
C GLU A 595 -8.62 4.20 -21.98
N ASP A 596 -7.34 4.56 -22.02
CA ASP A 596 -6.40 4.01 -22.99
C ASP A 596 -6.10 2.53 -22.78
N LEU A 597 -5.97 2.09 -21.52
CA LEU A 597 -5.72 0.69 -21.20
C LEU A 597 -6.96 -0.16 -21.49
N LEU A 598 -8.16 0.35 -21.19
CA LEU A 598 -9.42 -0.29 -21.58
C LEU A 598 -9.57 -0.37 -23.10
N ARG A 599 -9.22 0.71 -23.82
CA ARG A 599 -9.19 0.70 -25.29
C ARG A 599 -8.19 -0.33 -25.81
N LYS A 600 -7.01 -0.38 -25.23
CA LYS A 600 -5.96 -1.35 -25.60
C LYS A 600 -6.47 -2.78 -25.41
N ALA A 601 -7.06 -3.09 -24.26
CA ALA A 601 -7.66 -4.40 -23.98
C ALA A 601 -8.79 -4.77 -24.95
N LEU A 602 -9.57 -3.78 -25.41
CA LEU A 602 -10.64 -3.98 -26.39
C LEU A 602 -10.11 -4.21 -27.82
N LEU A 603 -8.97 -3.61 -28.18
CA LEU A 603 -8.46 -3.56 -29.56
C LEU A 603 -7.23 -4.44 -29.82
N GLU A 604 -6.68 -5.09 -28.79
CA GLU A 604 -5.52 -5.98 -28.94
C GLU A 604 -5.79 -7.41 -28.47
N GLU A 605 -6.89 -7.66 -27.76
CA GLU A 605 -7.27 -9.01 -27.34
C GLU A 605 -7.89 -9.80 -28.50
N ASP A 606 -7.34 -10.97 -28.83
CA ASP A 606 -7.75 -11.78 -29.99
C ASP A 606 -9.26 -12.09 -30.00
N GLN A 607 -9.84 -12.44 -28.85
CA GLN A 607 -11.27 -12.78 -28.75
C GLN A 607 -12.17 -11.55 -28.97
N MET A 608 -11.72 -10.36 -28.54
CA MET A 608 -12.44 -9.11 -28.82
C MET A 608 -12.32 -8.74 -30.29
N LEU A 609 -11.14 -8.92 -30.87
CA LEU A 609 -10.89 -8.70 -32.30
C LEU A 609 -11.69 -9.66 -33.19
N ASP A 610 -11.89 -10.92 -32.80
CA ASP A 610 -12.78 -11.85 -33.52
C ASP A 610 -14.22 -11.34 -33.55
N ILE A 611 -14.73 -10.84 -32.42
CA ILE A 611 -16.05 -10.22 -32.36
C ILE A 611 -16.09 -8.98 -33.26
N LEU A 612 -15.14 -8.05 -33.07
CA LEU A 612 -15.02 -6.82 -33.87
C LEU A 612 -14.73 -7.08 -35.35
N GLY A 613 -14.22 -8.25 -35.73
CA GLY A 613 -13.97 -8.65 -37.12
C GLY A 613 -15.21 -9.10 -37.87
N THR A 614 -16.35 -9.22 -37.20
CA THR A 614 -17.60 -9.71 -37.83
C THR A 614 -18.08 -8.76 -38.93
N THR A 615 -18.19 -9.26 -40.16
CA THR A 615 -18.52 -8.49 -41.38
C THR A 615 -19.94 -8.75 -41.92
N SER A 616 -20.75 -9.56 -41.23
CA SER A 616 -22.13 -9.82 -41.68
C SER A 616 -22.92 -8.51 -41.80
N PRO A 617 -23.71 -8.29 -42.87
CA PRO A 617 -24.51 -7.07 -43.04
C PRO A 617 -25.62 -6.94 -41.98
N THR A 618 -25.94 -8.04 -41.30
CA THR A 618 -26.91 -8.09 -40.20
C THR A 618 -26.26 -7.96 -38.82
N ALA A 619 -24.94 -7.71 -38.76
CA ALA A 619 -24.20 -7.62 -37.51
C ALA A 619 -24.66 -6.43 -36.67
N ALA A 620 -25.11 -6.73 -35.45
CA ALA A 620 -25.47 -5.75 -34.44
C ALA A 620 -24.61 -6.00 -33.20
N PHE A 621 -23.87 -4.97 -32.80
CA PHE A 621 -22.91 -5.02 -31.71
C PHE A 621 -23.53 -4.47 -30.43
N ALA A 622 -23.07 -4.98 -29.29
CA ALA A 622 -23.41 -4.46 -27.98
C ALA A 622 -22.13 -4.34 -27.15
N LEU A 623 -21.97 -3.19 -26.50
CA LEU A 623 -20.94 -2.97 -25.49
C LEU A 623 -21.65 -2.48 -24.24
N ARG A 624 -21.36 -3.14 -23.12
CA ARG A 624 -21.84 -2.73 -21.79
C ARG A 624 -20.67 -2.78 -20.81
N LEU A 625 -20.64 -1.82 -19.90
CA LEU A 625 -19.65 -1.73 -18.83
C LEU A 625 -20.35 -1.58 -17.47
N LYS A 626 -19.80 -2.21 -16.44
CA LYS A 626 -20.24 -2.09 -15.04
C LYS A 626 -19.04 -1.75 -14.15
N LEU A 627 -19.19 -0.73 -13.32
CA LEU A 627 -18.18 -0.26 -12.37
C LEU A 627 -18.64 -0.51 -10.94
N PHE A 628 -17.76 -1.12 -10.14
CA PHE A 628 -17.89 -1.31 -8.71
C PHE A 628 -16.84 -0.47 -8.00
N ALA A 629 -17.30 0.51 -7.23
CA ALA A 629 -16.46 1.43 -6.49
C ALA A 629 -16.08 0.83 -5.13
N TYR A 630 -14.77 0.73 -4.87
CA TYR A 630 -14.24 0.26 -3.60
C TYR A 630 -13.59 1.43 -2.82
N PRO A 631 -13.36 1.28 -1.50
CA PRO A 631 -12.60 2.25 -0.72
C PRO A 631 -11.18 2.49 -1.26
N GLU A 632 -10.49 3.50 -0.73
CA GLU A 632 -9.11 3.89 -1.13
C GLU A 632 -8.91 4.26 -2.61
N GLY A 633 -10.01 4.51 -3.34
CA GLY A 633 -9.91 4.77 -4.78
C GLY A 633 -9.58 3.55 -5.61
N LEU A 634 -9.83 2.35 -5.08
CA LEU A 634 -9.85 1.11 -5.87
C LEU A 634 -11.19 0.96 -6.58
N CYS A 635 -11.20 0.18 -7.66
CA CYS A 635 -12.42 -0.13 -8.40
C CYS A 635 -12.29 -1.48 -9.11
N SER A 636 -13.43 -2.10 -9.41
CA SER A 636 -13.53 -3.23 -10.33
C SER A 636 -14.40 -2.83 -11.51
N VAL A 637 -13.89 -2.99 -12.73
CA VAL A 637 -14.58 -2.66 -13.98
C VAL A 637 -14.74 -3.94 -14.78
N TRP A 638 -16.00 -4.29 -15.05
CA TRP A 638 -16.35 -5.39 -15.94
C TRP A 638 -16.87 -4.84 -17.26
N LEU A 639 -16.28 -5.27 -18.37
CA LEU A 639 -16.62 -4.89 -19.73
C LEU A 639 -17.07 -6.13 -20.49
N MET A 640 -18.12 -6.04 -21.31
CA MET A 640 -18.49 -7.11 -22.22
C MET A 640 -18.83 -6.56 -23.59
N LEU A 641 -18.13 -7.08 -24.60
CA LEU A 641 -18.43 -6.85 -26.01
C LEU A 641 -19.18 -8.07 -26.55
N ALA A 642 -20.22 -7.83 -27.32
CA ALA A 642 -21.01 -8.87 -27.96
C ALA A 642 -21.40 -8.47 -29.40
N VAL A 643 -21.70 -9.48 -30.21
CA VAL A 643 -22.29 -9.31 -31.54
C VAL A 643 -23.36 -10.38 -31.76
N LYS A 644 -24.45 -10.00 -32.43
CA LYS A 644 -25.40 -10.93 -33.04
C LYS A 644 -25.49 -10.71 -34.54
N TYR A 645 -25.63 -11.79 -35.31
CA TYR A 645 -25.76 -11.71 -36.77
C TYR A 645 -26.41 -12.98 -37.35
N SER A 646 -27.03 -12.88 -38.53
CA SER A 646 -27.57 -14.03 -39.26
C SER A 646 -26.45 -14.94 -39.76
N ALA A 647 -26.56 -16.25 -39.50
CA ALA A 647 -25.67 -17.27 -40.07
C ALA A 647 -25.98 -17.57 -41.55
N VAL A 648 -27.15 -17.16 -42.03
CA VAL A 648 -27.64 -17.41 -43.39
C VAL A 648 -27.40 -16.17 -44.24
N ALA A 649 -26.75 -16.32 -45.38
CA ALA A 649 -26.55 -15.24 -46.34
C ALA A 649 -27.93 -14.72 -46.82
N PRO A 650 -28.13 -13.39 -46.91
CA PRO A 650 -29.37 -12.85 -47.47
C PRO A 650 -29.54 -13.38 -48.90
N SER A 651 -30.66 -14.06 -49.14
CA SER A 651 -31.06 -14.61 -50.43
C SER A 651 -31.36 -13.54 -51.47
#